data_AF-A0A1S9Z761-F1
#
_entry.id   AF-A0A1S9Z761-F1
#
_cell.length_a   1.000
_cell.length_b   1.000
_cell.length_c   1.000
_cell.angle_alpha   90.00
_cell.angle_beta   90.00
_cell.angle_gamma   90.00
#
_symmetry.space_group_name_H-M   'P 1'
#
loop_
_entity.id
_entity.type
_entity.pdbx_description
1 polymer ?
#
loop_
_entity_poly.entity_id
_entity_poly.type
_entity_poly.pdbx_seq_one_letter_code
_entity_poly.pdbx_strand_id
1 'polypeptide(L)'
;MKEWLFIRLLVMLSYCLRKIIKLFSFFLGTVIHPIKNISIWMILLLLLLLTLGNVPIHLKGKSMFLMSAGLVSIMTYISKFLLDQTVDIDKKDNFYLGYNIKKLKFHDNFWFKRFNELPVNLLFWLIAVFPIIVICSELEFNFGILNNVFKSINKIIEYIKIIWLSDFVVISTYCTALLIESVELSSKTFSQSYLYKTTYLYEKGKIGAEIEHFFKKIFNNIFNFKSIVGLEDDFQSKIENGIDYIINRGSEVSSNKEELHDFYNRAFKCESEKIRILIKKTKRYSETEKSKTIKYIIHAFLIKKTLDCIYWYYIYKWNILNRLEVLPTEIVNFAIIDLKKLLDIENTFYESEDYQNIFWNICSEDINGVRVPFRIYNLPQDNIKRNYCVYRIYLVMREKVKDINFLNQLENLEDMMDLLNVLEKIDRKEKNSEYFSSIFSILFTWTIDRKYKDNKFIDSFSQKMRDSNMVAYLKNERVNSSKTILLSGEYSEDLMDDNALEYLLMFMKLEDIILVLTFCLAYSERSHREVIKIDEFKVWKTSIYTQSVAIGGIENIRDSEFLHKLWENSLVSHFIFEQFIKWMWESLFKPFDDNMYEEFMNLGKDGIRCNFSLDRYFVVRLLLCSYANKSVSLYDFKAENKSKIKKELSGIEEILNNESIYLF
;
A
#
# COMPACT_ATOMS: atom_id res chain seq x y z
N MET A 1 -10.60 -20.93 49.63
CA MET A 1 -11.92 -20.27 49.77
C MET A 1 -11.82 -18.75 49.93
N LYS A 2 -10.91 -18.21 50.77
CA LYS A 2 -10.68 -16.76 50.92
C LYS A 2 -10.14 -16.05 49.66
N GLU A 3 -9.23 -16.66 48.90
CA GLU A 3 -8.67 -16.06 47.66
C GLU A 3 -9.71 -15.90 46.54
N TRP A 4 -10.63 -16.86 46.39
CA TRP A 4 -11.67 -16.81 45.37
C TRP A 4 -12.71 -15.70 45.63
N LEU A 5 -13.01 -15.43 46.90
CA LEU A 5 -13.83 -14.29 47.33
C LEU A 5 -13.13 -12.95 47.11
N PHE A 6 -11.81 -12.89 47.34
CA PHE A 6 -11.00 -11.70 47.13
C PHE A 6 -10.93 -11.32 45.64
N ILE A 7 -10.77 -12.30 44.74
CA ILE A 7 -10.76 -12.08 43.29
C ILE A 7 -12.13 -11.59 42.80
N ARG A 8 -13.25 -12.16 43.29
CA ARG A 8 -14.60 -11.66 42.95
C ARG A 8 -14.85 -10.23 43.46
N LEU A 9 -14.37 -9.91 44.65
CA LEU A 9 -14.45 -8.56 45.21
C LEU A 9 -13.64 -7.57 44.36
N LEU A 10 -12.44 -7.95 43.92
CA LEU A 10 -11.60 -7.14 43.03
C LEU A 10 -12.23 -6.93 41.64
N VAL A 11 -12.86 -7.98 41.09
CA VAL A 11 -13.59 -7.88 39.81
C VAL A 11 -14.81 -6.96 39.95
N MET A 12 -15.59 -7.09 41.02
CA MET A 12 -16.70 -6.19 41.31
C MET A 12 -16.24 -4.75 41.56
N LEU A 13 -15.14 -4.55 42.30
CA LEU A 13 -14.56 -3.23 42.53
C LEU A 13 -14.09 -2.60 41.21
N SER A 14 -13.43 -3.38 40.34
CA SER A 14 -12.96 -2.93 39.02
C SER A 14 -14.14 -2.56 38.10
N TYR A 15 -15.24 -3.30 38.18
CA TYR A 15 -16.46 -3.02 37.42
C TYR A 15 -17.15 -1.75 37.92
N CYS A 16 -17.24 -1.57 39.25
CA CYS A 16 -17.76 -0.35 39.87
C CYS A 16 -16.87 0.87 39.54
N LEU A 17 -15.54 0.75 39.62
CA LEU A 17 -14.60 1.81 39.25
C LEU A 17 -14.72 2.20 37.78
N ARG A 18 -14.84 1.23 36.86
CA ARG A 18 -15.09 1.51 35.44
C ARG A 18 -16.41 2.25 35.22
N LYS A 19 -17.47 1.90 35.95
CA LYS A 19 -18.76 2.60 35.89
C LYS A 19 -18.66 4.02 36.45
N ILE A 20 -17.93 4.23 37.54
CA ILE A 20 -17.71 5.56 38.15
C ILE A 20 -16.86 6.44 37.24
N ILE A 21 -15.77 5.92 36.65
CA ILE A 21 -14.94 6.65 35.68
C ILE A 21 -15.76 7.02 34.44
N LYS A 22 -16.61 6.12 33.94
CA LYS A 22 -17.56 6.43 32.86
C LYS A 22 -18.52 7.56 33.26
N LEU A 23 -19.07 7.52 34.47
CA LEU A 23 -19.95 8.56 35.00
C LEU A 23 -19.23 9.91 35.10
N PHE A 24 -17.98 9.92 35.61
CA PHE A 24 -17.17 11.13 35.74
C PHE A 24 -16.79 11.70 34.36
N SER A 25 -16.40 10.83 33.42
CA SER A 25 -16.12 11.22 32.04
C SER A 25 -17.34 11.78 31.31
N PHE A 26 -18.54 11.29 31.66
CA PHE A 26 -19.81 11.82 31.17
C PHE A 26 -20.00 13.25 31.68
N PHE A 27 -19.93 13.50 32.99
CA PHE A 27 -20.05 14.85 33.56
C PHE A 27 -18.99 15.82 33.02
N LEU A 28 -17.73 15.38 32.89
CA LEU A 28 -16.65 16.18 32.34
C LEU A 28 -16.92 16.55 30.87
N GLY A 29 -17.42 15.57 30.08
CA GLY A 29 -17.85 15.79 28.70
C GLY A 29 -19.04 16.73 28.58
N THR A 30 -19.96 16.73 29.57
CA THR A 30 -21.10 17.65 29.65
C THR A 30 -20.67 19.10 29.81
N VAL A 31 -19.66 19.35 30.66
CA VAL A 31 -19.15 20.68 30.97
C VAL A 31 -18.28 21.25 29.84
N ILE A 32 -17.41 20.43 29.24
CA ILE A 32 -16.45 20.89 28.20
C ILE A 32 -17.16 21.27 26.88
N HIS A 33 -18.33 20.69 26.59
CA HIS A 33 -19.06 20.94 25.34
C HIS A 33 -20.51 21.40 25.60
N PRO A 34 -20.73 22.66 26.04
CA PRO A 34 -22.06 23.12 26.48
C PRO A 34 -23.10 23.10 25.37
N ILE A 35 -22.73 23.50 24.14
CA ILE A 35 -23.61 23.47 22.96
C ILE A 35 -23.97 22.02 22.57
N LYS A 36 -23.05 21.07 22.76
CA LYS A 36 -23.28 19.65 22.51
C LYS A 36 -24.29 19.05 23.48
N ASN A 37 -24.29 19.54 24.70
CA ASN A 37 -25.12 19.03 25.79
C ASN A 37 -26.21 20.03 26.21
N ILE A 38 -26.68 20.86 25.27
CA ILE A 38 -27.62 21.94 25.56
C ILE A 38 -28.92 21.41 26.19
N SER A 39 -29.34 20.20 25.83
CA SER A 39 -30.47 19.50 26.43
C SER A 39 -30.28 19.24 27.93
N ILE A 40 -29.11 18.76 28.34
CA ILE A 40 -28.79 18.49 29.75
C ILE A 40 -28.72 19.82 30.54
N TRP A 41 -28.14 20.86 29.94
CA TRP A 41 -28.11 22.20 30.55
C TRP A 41 -29.51 22.81 30.69
N MET A 42 -30.40 22.61 29.70
CA MET A 42 -31.79 23.04 29.77
C MET A 42 -32.57 22.27 30.85
N ILE A 43 -32.35 20.96 31.00
CA ILE A 43 -32.93 20.15 32.08
C ILE A 43 -32.46 20.68 33.43
N LEU A 44 -31.16 20.91 33.60
CA LEU A 44 -30.58 21.46 34.84
C LEU A 44 -31.13 22.85 35.16
N LEU A 45 -31.28 23.72 34.16
CA LEU A 45 -31.87 25.05 34.32
C LEU A 45 -33.34 24.96 34.75
N LEU A 46 -34.13 24.11 34.09
CA LEU A 46 -35.54 23.85 34.44
C LEU A 46 -35.67 23.28 35.85
N LEU A 47 -34.81 22.33 36.20
CA LEU A 47 -34.75 21.75 37.54
C LEU A 47 -34.48 22.83 38.60
N LEU A 48 -33.52 23.72 38.34
CA LEU A 48 -33.14 24.81 39.23
C LEU A 48 -34.29 25.82 39.39
N LEU A 49 -34.93 26.21 38.29
CA LEU A 49 -36.09 27.12 38.28
C LEU A 49 -37.28 26.55 39.05
N LEU A 50 -37.62 25.27 38.83
CA LEU A 50 -38.76 24.62 39.47
C LEU A 50 -38.51 24.37 40.97
N THR A 51 -37.28 24.07 41.36
CA THR A 51 -36.91 23.91 42.78
C THR A 51 -36.84 25.23 43.53
N LEU A 52 -36.28 26.30 42.94
CA LEU A 52 -36.26 27.64 43.56
C LEU A 52 -37.65 28.28 43.64
N GLY A 53 -38.53 27.98 42.68
CA GLY A 53 -39.89 28.51 42.63
C GLY A 53 -40.90 27.83 43.57
N ASN A 54 -40.51 26.73 44.26
CA ASN A 54 -41.41 25.92 45.10
C ASN A 54 -42.76 25.60 44.42
N VAL A 55 -42.75 25.26 43.13
CA VAL A 55 -43.99 25.02 42.37
C VAL A 55 -44.53 23.64 42.72
N PRO A 56 -45.72 23.51 43.36
CA PRO A 56 -46.29 22.21 43.67
C PRO A 56 -46.80 21.52 42.40
N ILE A 57 -46.37 20.26 42.19
CA ILE A 57 -46.76 19.48 41.00
C ILE A 57 -47.93 18.57 41.35
N HIS A 58 -49.14 19.00 41.01
CA HIS A 58 -50.40 18.28 41.25
C HIS A 58 -50.68 17.11 40.28
N LEU A 59 -49.69 16.64 39.53
CA LEU A 59 -49.84 15.48 38.64
C LEU A 59 -49.80 14.15 39.42
N LYS A 60 -50.75 13.26 39.11
CA LYS A 60 -50.78 11.88 39.62
C LYS A 60 -49.85 10.97 38.82
N GLY A 61 -49.35 9.90 39.42
CA GLY A 61 -48.45 8.95 38.74
C GLY A 61 -49.06 8.37 37.45
N LYS A 62 -50.36 8.05 37.45
CA LYS A 62 -51.08 7.54 36.27
C LYS A 62 -51.09 8.51 35.09
N SER A 63 -51.28 9.82 35.35
CA SER A 63 -51.23 10.84 34.31
C SER A 63 -49.82 11.02 33.76
N MET A 64 -48.81 11.01 34.63
CA MET A 64 -47.40 11.08 34.21
C MET A 64 -47.05 9.89 33.30
N PHE A 65 -47.48 8.68 33.66
CA PHE A 65 -47.22 7.48 32.87
C PHE A 65 -47.85 7.55 31.46
N LEU A 66 -49.10 8.01 31.36
CA LEU A 66 -49.78 8.18 30.07
C LEU A 66 -49.09 9.23 29.18
N MET A 67 -48.68 10.36 29.76
CA MET A 67 -47.93 11.40 29.05
C MET A 67 -46.59 10.86 28.54
N SER A 68 -45.85 10.11 29.37
CA SER A 68 -44.61 9.43 29.00
C SER A 68 -44.80 8.43 27.86
N ALA A 69 -45.83 7.59 27.92
CA ALA A 69 -46.14 6.63 26.87
C ALA A 69 -46.50 7.30 25.54
N GLY A 70 -47.24 8.42 25.58
CA GLY A 70 -47.55 9.24 24.42
C GLY A 70 -46.29 9.81 23.75
N LEU A 71 -45.38 10.36 24.55
CA LEU A 71 -44.08 10.87 24.07
C LEU A 71 -43.23 9.79 23.41
N VAL A 72 -43.16 8.60 24.00
CA VAL A 72 -42.44 7.44 23.43
C VAL A 72 -43.06 7.03 22.09
N SER A 73 -44.39 7.06 21.98
CA SER A 73 -45.11 6.74 20.74
C SER A 73 -44.80 7.74 19.63
N ILE A 74 -44.81 9.05 19.94
CA ILE A 74 -44.42 10.11 19.02
C ILE A 74 -42.97 9.92 18.57
N MET A 75 -42.06 9.61 19.50
CA MET A 75 -40.66 9.38 19.18
C MET A 75 -40.46 8.17 18.28
N THR A 76 -41.21 7.09 18.52
CA THR A 76 -41.18 5.88 17.69
C THR A 76 -41.64 6.19 16.27
N TYR A 77 -42.70 7.00 16.14
CA TYR A 77 -43.17 7.49 14.85
C TYR A 77 -42.12 8.35 14.13
N ILE A 78 -41.54 9.35 14.81
CA ILE A 78 -40.47 10.19 14.23
C ILE A 78 -39.29 9.33 13.79
N SER A 79 -38.87 8.38 14.62
CA SER A 79 -37.75 7.48 14.31
C SER A 79 -38.04 6.62 13.09
N LYS A 80 -39.26 6.08 12.98
CA LYS A 80 -39.69 5.30 11.82
C LYS A 80 -39.80 6.15 10.56
N PHE A 81 -40.37 7.35 10.66
CA PHE A 81 -40.43 8.30 9.56
C PHE A 81 -39.02 8.68 9.08
N LEU A 82 -38.10 8.98 9.98
CA LEU A 82 -36.71 9.30 9.61
C LEU A 82 -36.00 8.10 9.01
N LEU A 83 -36.23 6.89 9.52
CA LEU A 83 -35.72 5.65 8.93
C LEU A 83 -36.21 5.51 7.49
N ASP A 84 -37.52 5.58 7.26
CA ASP A 84 -38.15 5.46 5.93
C ASP A 84 -37.71 6.59 4.98
N GLN A 85 -37.34 7.76 5.52
CA GLN A 85 -36.80 8.87 4.74
C GLN A 85 -35.27 8.81 4.56
N THR A 86 -34.52 8.03 5.32
CA THR A 86 -33.04 7.97 5.19
C THR A 86 -32.58 6.70 4.47
N VAL A 87 -33.38 5.64 4.55
CA VAL A 87 -33.13 4.32 3.99
C VAL A 87 -33.81 4.22 2.61
N ASP A 88 -33.16 4.75 1.60
CA ASP A 88 -33.38 4.33 0.20
C ASP A 88 -32.20 3.42 -0.18
N ILE A 89 -32.06 2.29 0.55
CA ILE A 89 -30.90 1.37 0.47
C ILE A 89 -30.73 0.80 -0.95
N ASP A 90 -31.80 0.73 -1.72
CA ASP A 90 -31.80 0.08 -3.02
C ASP A 90 -31.33 0.98 -4.18
N LYS A 91 -31.13 2.29 -3.95
CA LYS A 91 -30.67 3.25 -4.98
C LYS A 91 -29.42 4.02 -4.53
N LYS A 92 -28.26 3.35 -4.64
CA LYS A 92 -26.92 3.92 -4.35
C LYS A 92 -26.62 5.21 -5.15
N ASP A 93 -27.29 5.46 -6.26
CA ASP A 93 -27.14 6.67 -7.09
C ASP A 93 -27.44 8.00 -6.37
N ASN A 94 -28.15 7.95 -5.24
CA ASN A 94 -28.47 9.12 -4.42
C ASN A 94 -27.42 9.43 -3.34
N PHE A 95 -26.35 8.65 -3.25
CA PHE A 95 -25.31 8.78 -2.23
C PHE A 95 -23.99 9.29 -2.80
N TYR A 96 -23.24 10.02 -1.97
CA TYR A 96 -21.85 10.39 -2.22
C TYR A 96 -21.06 10.42 -0.92
N LEU A 97 -19.93 9.71 -0.92
CA LEU A 97 -19.06 9.42 0.21
C LEU A 97 -19.86 8.95 1.45
N GLY A 98 -20.93 8.17 1.20
CA GLY A 98 -21.84 7.65 2.23
C GLY A 98 -22.94 8.59 2.71
N TYR A 99 -23.04 9.80 2.16
CA TYR A 99 -24.08 10.78 2.52
C TYR A 99 -25.17 10.83 1.45
N ASN A 100 -26.44 10.86 1.88
CA ASN A 100 -27.57 11.01 0.98
C ASN A 100 -27.65 12.46 0.47
N ILE A 101 -27.35 12.66 -0.82
CA ILE A 101 -27.28 13.99 -1.44
C ILE A 101 -28.65 14.69 -1.42
N LYS A 102 -29.74 13.96 -1.70
CA LYS A 102 -31.10 14.52 -1.73
C LYS A 102 -31.59 15.05 -0.38
N LYS A 103 -30.92 14.70 0.71
CA LYS A 103 -31.38 14.94 2.08
C LYS A 103 -30.31 15.57 2.96
N LEU A 104 -29.30 16.20 2.37
CA LEU A 104 -28.22 16.94 3.06
C LEU A 104 -28.76 17.97 4.08
N LYS A 105 -29.89 18.62 3.76
CA LYS A 105 -30.60 19.54 4.67
C LYS A 105 -31.11 18.87 5.96
N PHE A 106 -31.39 17.56 5.97
CA PHE A 106 -31.71 16.83 7.21
C PHE A 106 -30.48 16.66 8.10
N HIS A 107 -29.30 16.41 7.50
CA HIS A 107 -28.04 16.25 8.25
C HIS A 107 -27.52 17.57 8.84
N ASP A 108 -27.73 18.69 8.12
CA ASP A 108 -27.34 20.04 8.56
C ASP A 108 -28.26 20.68 9.59
N ASN A 109 -29.49 20.18 9.69
CA ASN A 109 -30.51 20.79 10.52
C ASN A 109 -30.13 20.73 12.01
N PHE A 110 -30.26 21.88 12.68
CA PHE A 110 -29.89 22.02 14.07
C PHE A 110 -30.57 20.99 14.97
N TRP A 111 -31.88 20.80 14.83
CA TRP A 111 -32.68 19.93 15.68
C TRP A 111 -32.36 18.45 15.47
N PHE A 112 -32.18 18.01 14.22
CA PHE A 112 -31.75 16.64 13.91
C PHE A 112 -30.34 16.34 14.44
N LYS A 113 -29.40 17.27 14.27
CA LYS A 113 -28.03 17.12 14.78
C LYS A 113 -27.98 17.06 16.30
N ARG A 114 -28.75 17.91 16.99
CA ARG A 114 -28.86 17.87 18.46
C ARG A 114 -29.59 16.62 18.94
N PHE A 115 -30.57 16.13 18.18
CA PHE A 115 -31.30 14.92 18.53
C PHE A 115 -30.39 13.68 18.55
N ASN A 116 -29.51 13.52 17.56
CA ASN A 116 -28.52 12.45 17.53
C ASN A 116 -27.50 12.50 18.69
N GLU A 117 -27.37 13.65 19.35
CA GLU A 117 -26.47 13.86 20.50
C GLU A 117 -27.18 13.71 21.85
N LEU A 118 -28.52 13.53 21.88
CA LEU A 118 -29.26 13.30 23.11
C LEU A 118 -28.87 11.94 23.72
N PRO A 119 -28.69 11.85 25.05
CA PRO A 119 -28.57 10.56 25.74
C PRO A 119 -29.96 9.91 25.84
N VAL A 120 -30.50 9.48 24.69
CA VAL A 120 -31.87 8.97 24.51
C VAL A 120 -32.16 7.88 25.53
N ASN A 121 -31.30 6.87 25.65
CA ASN A 121 -31.50 5.79 26.63
C ASN A 121 -31.68 6.33 28.06
N LEU A 122 -30.82 7.24 28.51
CA LEU A 122 -30.89 7.77 29.86
C LEU A 122 -32.20 8.55 30.10
N LEU A 123 -32.50 9.50 29.23
CA LEU A 123 -33.63 10.40 29.40
C LEU A 123 -34.98 9.68 29.25
N PHE A 124 -35.10 8.75 28.30
CA PHE A 124 -36.34 7.98 28.12
C PHE A 124 -36.57 6.97 29.25
N TRP A 125 -35.50 6.34 29.78
CA TRP A 125 -35.65 5.49 30.97
C TRP A 125 -36.05 6.30 32.21
N LEU A 126 -35.53 7.53 32.39
CA LEU A 126 -35.97 8.41 33.49
C LEU A 126 -37.45 8.76 33.38
N ILE A 127 -37.90 9.17 32.19
CA ILE A 127 -39.31 9.48 31.94
C ILE A 127 -40.23 8.26 32.11
N ALA A 128 -39.75 7.05 31.82
CA ALA A 128 -40.54 5.82 31.98
C ALA A 128 -40.59 5.31 33.43
N VAL A 129 -39.47 5.36 34.14
CA VAL A 129 -39.33 4.77 35.49
C VAL A 129 -39.93 5.65 36.58
N PHE A 130 -39.78 6.97 36.49
CA PHE A 130 -40.25 7.88 37.54
C PHE A 130 -41.78 7.86 37.76
N PRO A 131 -42.63 7.81 36.72
CA PRO A 131 -44.06 7.63 36.90
C PRO A 131 -44.41 6.31 37.61
N ILE A 132 -43.69 5.23 37.32
CA ILE A 132 -43.91 3.92 37.98
C ILE A 132 -43.58 4.03 39.47
N ILE A 133 -42.48 4.71 39.82
CA ILE A 133 -42.11 4.95 41.23
C ILE A 133 -43.21 5.76 41.94
N VAL A 134 -43.74 6.81 41.30
CA VAL A 134 -44.83 7.63 41.86
C VAL A 134 -46.12 6.81 42.03
N ILE A 135 -46.49 5.99 41.06
CA ILE A 135 -47.65 5.08 41.18
C ILE A 135 -47.45 4.10 42.34
N CYS A 136 -46.26 3.49 42.46
CA CYS A 136 -45.98 2.54 43.53
C CYS A 136 -46.03 3.20 44.91
N SER A 137 -45.58 4.45 45.04
CA SER A 137 -45.71 5.19 46.31
C SER A 137 -47.13 5.62 46.67
N GLU A 138 -48.05 5.63 45.71
CA GLU A 138 -49.49 5.88 45.94
C GLU A 138 -50.25 4.61 46.39
N LEU A 139 -49.62 3.43 46.34
CA LEU A 139 -50.23 2.13 46.65
C LEU A 139 -49.80 1.60 48.04
N GLU A 140 -50.72 0.94 48.74
CA GLU A 140 -50.41 0.19 49.96
C GLU A 140 -50.10 -1.28 49.63
N PHE A 141 -48.92 -1.77 50.03
CA PHE A 141 -48.50 -3.15 49.76
C PHE A 141 -48.68 -4.04 50.98
N ASN A 142 -49.02 -5.32 50.74
CA ASN A 142 -49.15 -6.33 51.80
C ASN A 142 -47.81 -6.74 52.45
N PHE A 143 -46.66 -6.32 51.88
CA PHE A 143 -45.33 -6.63 52.38
C PHE A 143 -44.72 -5.43 53.14
N GLY A 144 -44.45 -5.59 54.44
CA GLY A 144 -43.96 -4.51 55.31
C GLY A 144 -42.62 -3.88 54.89
N ILE A 145 -41.74 -4.64 54.22
CA ILE A 145 -40.46 -4.13 53.70
C ILE A 145 -40.69 -3.13 52.56
N LEU A 146 -41.63 -3.41 51.65
CA LEU A 146 -41.98 -2.52 50.53
C LEU A 146 -42.61 -1.22 51.03
N ASN A 147 -43.51 -1.28 52.00
CA ASN A 147 -44.10 -0.08 52.60
C ASN A 147 -43.05 0.81 53.26
N ASN A 148 -42.04 0.25 53.94
CA ASN A 148 -40.95 1.04 54.53
C ASN A 148 -40.06 1.73 53.48
N VAL A 149 -39.79 1.06 52.36
CA VAL A 149 -39.03 1.63 51.24
C VAL A 149 -39.82 2.77 50.59
N PHE A 150 -41.10 2.58 50.28
CA PHE A 150 -41.93 3.61 49.65
C PHE A 150 -42.26 4.77 50.60
N LYS A 151 -42.34 4.55 51.91
CA LYS A 151 -42.44 5.62 52.92
C LYS A 151 -41.20 6.52 52.92
N SER A 152 -40.02 5.97 52.63
CA SER A 152 -38.78 6.75 52.47
C SER A 152 -38.75 7.51 51.14
N ILE A 153 -39.24 6.88 50.07
CA ILE A 153 -39.38 7.51 48.74
C ILE A 153 -40.39 8.67 48.76
N ASN A 154 -41.48 8.56 49.54
CA ASN A 154 -42.46 9.63 49.70
C ASN A 154 -41.87 10.96 50.22
N LYS A 155 -40.72 10.93 50.93
CA LYS A 155 -40.02 12.14 51.34
C LYS A 155 -39.35 12.89 50.18
N ILE A 156 -39.08 12.20 49.08
CA ILE A 156 -38.34 12.71 47.91
C ILE A 156 -39.23 12.75 46.66
N ILE A 157 -40.51 12.35 46.77
CA ILE A 157 -41.41 12.20 45.63
C ILE A 157 -41.63 13.48 44.85
N GLU A 158 -41.65 14.63 45.52
CA GLU A 158 -41.81 15.93 44.87
C GLU A 158 -40.57 16.26 44.01
N TYR A 159 -39.37 15.93 44.48
CA TYR A 159 -38.15 16.04 43.68
C TYR A 159 -38.17 15.10 42.48
N ILE A 160 -38.68 13.87 42.62
CA ILE A 160 -38.83 12.92 41.50
C ILE A 160 -39.79 13.50 40.44
N LYS A 161 -40.90 14.10 40.85
CA LYS A 161 -41.83 14.78 39.94
C LYS A 161 -41.19 15.97 39.23
N ILE A 162 -40.38 16.77 39.92
CA ILE A 162 -39.67 17.92 39.34
C ILE A 162 -38.63 17.47 38.31
N ILE A 163 -37.85 16.42 38.61
CA ILE A 163 -36.88 15.86 37.65
C ILE A 163 -37.62 15.31 36.43
N TRP A 164 -38.68 14.52 36.64
CA TRP A 164 -39.50 13.98 35.55
C TRP A 164 -40.06 15.08 34.65
N LEU A 165 -40.63 16.15 35.24
CA LEU A 165 -41.22 17.25 34.48
C LEU A 165 -40.17 18.00 33.67
N SER A 166 -38.99 18.21 34.24
CA SER A 166 -37.86 18.86 33.55
C SER A 166 -37.40 18.07 32.34
N ASP A 167 -37.21 16.74 32.50
CA ASP A 167 -36.89 15.84 31.40
C ASP A 167 -38.00 15.80 30.35
N PHE A 168 -39.25 15.70 30.78
CA PHE A 168 -40.42 15.62 29.91
C PHE A 168 -40.61 16.85 29.03
N VAL A 169 -40.46 18.05 29.59
CA VAL A 169 -40.58 19.31 28.84
C VAL A 169 -39.49 19.41 27.78
N VAL A 170 -38.24 19.11 28.13
CA VAL A 170 -37.12 19.19 27.19
C VAL A 170 -37.30 18.19 26.06
N ILE A 171 -37.62 16.93 26.34
CA ILE A 171 -37.84 15.93 25.28
C ILE A 171 -39.06 16.29 24.41
N SER A 172 -40.16 16.76 25.01
CA SER A 172 -41.34 17.21 24.26
C SER A 172 -41.03 18.36 23.30
N THR A 173 -40.15 19.28 23.72
CA THR A 173 -39.69 20.39 22.87
C THR A 173 -38.90 19.86 21.67
N TYR A 174 -37.99 18.90 21.90
CA TYR A 174 -37.25 18.24 20.82
C TYR A 174 -38.17 17.46 19.87
N CYS A 175 -39.13 16.70 20.38
CA CYS A 175 -40.10 15.97 19.55
C CYS A 175 -40.89 16.92 18.66
N THR A 176 -41.39 18.01 19.23
CA THR A 176 -42.15 19.02 18.49
C THR A 176 -41.30 19.70 17.43
N ALA A 177 -40.06 20.09 17.77
CA ALA A 177 -39.15 20.69 16.82
C ALA A 177 -38.81 19.74 15.65
N LEU A 178 -38.52 18.46 15.95
CA LEU A 178 -38.26 17.46 14.92
C LEU A 178 -39.46 17.24 14.00
N LEU A 179 -40.69 17.25 14.53
CA LEU A 179 -41.91 17.15 13.71
C LEU A 179 -42.06 18.36 12.80
N ILE A 180 -41.88 19.58 13.32
CA ILE A 180 -41.98 20.82 12.53
C ILE A 180 -40.95 20.81 11.41
N GLU A 181 -39.69 20.51 11.71
CA GLU A 181 -38.60 20.46 10.73
C GLU A 181 -38.80 19.34 9.71
N SER A 182 -39.31 18.18 10.14
CA SER A 182 -39.67 17.07 9.24
C SER A 182 -40.75 17.50 8.24
N VAL A 183 -41.78 18.21 8.72
CA VAL A 183 -42.87 18.72 7.88
C VAL A 183 -42.35 19.78 6.90
N GLU A 184 -41.54 20.74 7.36
CA GLU A 184 -40.98 21.78 6.51
C GLU A 184 -40.07 21.20 5.40
N LEU A 185 -39.20 20.27 5.77
CA LEU A 185 -38.31 19.60 4.82
C LEU A 185 -39.08 18.75 3.81
N SER A 186 -40.10 18.01 4.26
CA SER A 186 -40.95 17.22 3.36
C SER A 186 -41.73 18.10 2.37
N SER A 187 -42.27 19.23 2.83
CA SER A 187 -42.98 20.21 2.01
C SER A 187 -42.08 20.83 0.94
N LYS A 188 -40.88 21.27 1.32
CA LYS A 188 -39.88 21.81 0.38
C LYS A 188 -39.43 20.77 -0.65
N THR A 189 -39.30 19.50 -0.24
CA THR A 189 -38.90 18.40 -1.12
C THR A 189 -40.01 18.06 -2.13
N PHE A 190 -41.27 18.08 -1.70
CA PHE A 190 -42.43 17.90 -2.57
C PHE A 190 -42.50 18.98 -3.66
N SER A 191 -42.25 20.25 -3.31
CA SER A 191 -42.28 21.36 -4.26
C SER A 191 -41.08 21.42 -5.22
N GLN A 192 -39.94 20.79 -4.89
CA GLN A 192 -38.68 20.91 -5.63
C GLN A 192 -38.26 19.63 -6.38
N SER A 193 -39.12 18.61 -6.44
CA SER A 193 -38.80 17.27 -6.97
C SER A 193 -38.21 17.24 -8.39
N TYR A 194 -38.48 18.25 -9.23
CA TYR A 194 -37.94 18.36 -10.59
C TYR A 194 -36.55 19.03 -10.71
N LEU A 195 -36.09 19.78 -9.70
CA LEU A 195 -34.85 20.59 -9.78
C LEU A 195 -33.57 19.88 -9.32
N TYR A 196 -33.67 18.73 -8.65
CA TYR A 196 -32.51 18.06 -8.03
C TYR A 196 -31.47 17.51 -9.02
N LYS A 197 -31.77 17.40 -10.32
CA LYS A 197 -30.79 16.92 -11.32
C LYS A 197 -29.64 17.90 -11.56
N THR A 198 -29.79 19.19 -11.28
CA THR A 198 -28.77 20.22 -11.56
C THR A 198 -28.00 20.71 -10.32
N THR A 199 -28.37 20.31 -9.10
CA THR A 199 -27.78 20.80 -7.82
C THR A 199 -26.69 19.89 -7.23
N TYR A 200 -26.41 18.75 -7.86
CA TYR A 200 -25.53 17.67 -7.37
C TYR A 200 -24.09 18.11 -7.04
N LEU A 201 -23.49 19.02 -7.82
CA LEU A 201 -22.08 19.43 -7.66
C LEU A 201 -21.81 20.24 -6.38
N TYR A 202 -22.69 21.18 -6.03
CA TYR A 202 -22.53 21.99 -4.82
C TYR A 202 -22.67 21.15 -3.56
N GLU A 203 -23.67 20.26 -3.54
CA GLU A 203 -23.93 19.34 -2.43
C GLU A 203 -22.77 18.34 -2.24
N LYS A 204 -22.23 17.80 -3.34
CA LYS A 204 -20.99 17.01 -3.31
C LYS A 204 -19.83 17.79 -2.70
N GLY A 205 -19.63 19.04 -3.13
CA GLY A 205 -18.59 19.90 -2.60
C GLY A 205 -18.70 20.09 -1.08
N LYS A 206 -19.93 20.26 -0.57
CA LYS A 206 -20.19 20.41 0.86
C LYS A 206 -19.89 19.12 1.65
N ILE A 207 -20.36 17.96 1.18
CA ILE A 207 -20.05 16.66 1.78
C ILE A 207 -18.53 16.43 1.81
N GLY A 208 -17.86 16.71 0.70
CA GLY A 208 -16.40 16.61 0.61
C GLY A 208 -15.69 17.45 1.67
N ALA A 209 -16.16 18.69 1.92
CA ALA A 209 -15.58 19.56 2.94
C ALA A 209 -15.80 19.05 4.37
N GLU A 210 -16.97 18.47 4.67
CA GLU A 210 -17.26 17.88 5.99
C GLU A 210 -16.40 16.66 6.27
N ILE A 211 -16.24 15.80 5.26
CA ILE A 211 -15.38 14.61 5.33
C ILE A 211 -13.92 15.01 5.49
N GLU A 212 -13.44 15.99 4.74
CA GLU A 212 -12.10 16.54 4.94
C GLU A 212 -11.91 17.11 6.36
N HIS A 213 -12.91 17.81 6.91
CA HIS A 213 -12.85 18.29 8.28
C HIS A 213 -12.77 17.14 9.29
N PHE A 214 -13.51 16.06 9.07
CA PHE A 214 -13.44 14.85 9.88
C PHE A 214 -12.05 14.20 9.82
N PHE A 215 -11.47 14.02 8.63
CA PHE A 215 -10.11 13.48 8.48
C PHE A 215 -9.05 14.39 9.09
N LYS A 216 -9.16 15.71 8.94
CA LYS A 216 -8.30 16.67 9.64
C LYS A 216 -8.33 16.43 11.15
N LYS A 217 -9.49 16.14 11.73
CA LYS A 217 -9.61 15.81 13.15
C LYS A 217 -8.90 14.50 13.51
N ILE A 218 -9.02 13.46 12.69
CA ILE A 218 -8.30 12.19 12.87
C ILE A 218 -6.79 12.43 12.88
N PHE A 219 -6.23 13.05 11.83
CA PHE A 219 -4.78 13.27 11.74
C PHE A 219 -4.27 14.30 12.76
N ASN A 220 -5.08 15.28 13.16
CA ASN A 220 -4.74 16.16 14.28
C ASN A 220 -4.68 15.41 15.61
N ASN A 221 -5.52 14.39 15.79
CA ASN A 221 -5.48 13.55 16.97
C ASN A 221 -4.23 12.64 16.93
N ILE A 222 -3.96 11.97 15.82
CA ILE A 222 -2.76 11.13 15.64
C ILE A 222 -1.49 11.95 15.90
N PHE A 223 -1.34 13.09 15.24
CA PHE A 223 -0.19 13.98 15.40
C PHE A 223 -0.42 15.08 16.44
N ASN A 224 -1.02 14.74 17.58
CA ASN A 224 -1.18 15.67 18.70
C ASN A 224 0.16 15.89 19.42
N PHE A 225 0.25 16.92 20.26
CA PHE A 225 1.50 17.25 20.95
C PHE A 225 2.00 16.11 21.85
N LYS A 226 1.08 15.40 22.54
CA LYS A 226 1.42 14.25 23.40
C LYS A 226 2.12 13.13 22.64
N SER A 227 1.61 12.82 21.44
CA SER A 227 2.18 11.82 20.53
C SER A 227 3.57 12.23 20.06
N ILE A 228 3.74 13.52 19.72
CA ILE A 228 5.06 14.05 19.33
C ILE A 228 6.06 13.90 20.46
N VAL A 229 5.75 14.35 21.68
CA VAL A 229 6.71 14.29 22.80
C VAL A 229 6.90 12.88 23.38
N GLY A 230 6.14 11.89 22.92
CA GLY A 230 6.22 10.50 23.37
C GLY A 230 5.57 10.25 24.73
N LEU A 231 4.51 11.00 25.06
CA LEU A 231 3.68 10.81 26.26
C LEU A 231 2.36 10.07 25.98
N GLU A 232 2.20 9.57 24.76
CA GLU A 232 1.01 8.82 24.35
C GLU A 232 1.32 7.32 24.37
N ASP A 233 0.73 6.59 25.31
CA ASP A 233 0.97 5.15 25.49
C ASP A 233 0.34 4.29 24.38
N ASP A 234 -0.62 4.82 23.62
CA ASP A 234 -1.43 4.09 22.62
C ASP A 234 -1.18 4.52 21.16
N PHE A 235 -0.06 5.21 20.88
CA PHE A 235 0.22 5.81 19.56
C PHE A 235 0.08 4.82 18.39
N GLN A 236 0.59 3.59 18.54
CA GLN A 236 0.44 2.55 17.51
C GLN A 236 -1.04 2.21 17.25
N SER A 237 -1.79 1.87 18.30
CA SER A 237 -3.21 1.51 18.17
C SER A 237 -4.03 2.65 17.56
N LYS A 238 -3.67 3.90 17.90
CA LYS A 238 -4.30 5.09 17.34
C LYS A 238 -4.11 5.24 15.83
N ILE A 239 -2.92 4.92 15.33
CA ILE A 239 -2.64 4.91 13.89
C ILE A 239 -3.36 3.74 13.23
N GLU A 240 -3.19 2.53 13.77
CA GLU A 240 -3.80 1.32 13.21
C GLU A 240 -5.32 1.46 13.10
N ASN A 241 -6.01 1.86 14.17
CA ASN A 241 -7.46 2.09 14.16
C ASN A 241 -7.86 3.22 13.19
N GLY A 242 -7.03 4.25 13.04
CA GLY A 242 -7.30 5.38 12.15
C GLY A 242 -7.24 4.97 10.68
N ILE A 243 -6.19 4.24 10.29
CA ILE A 243 -6.01 3.75 8.92
C ILE A 243 -7.02 2.64 8.60
N ASP A 244 -7.22 1.68 9.51
CA ASP A 244 -8.22 0.62 9.38
C ASP A 244 -9.62 1.20 9.17
N TYR A 245 -10.02 2.18 9.99
CA TYR A 245 -11.27 2.88 9.81
C TYR A 245 -11.37 3.55 8.43
N ILE A 246 -10.33 4.26 7.98
CA ILE A 246 -10.36 4.95 6.68
C ILE A 246 -10.55 3.95 5.53
N ILE A 247 -9.79 2.86 5.51
CA ILE A 247 -9.84 1.85 4.45
C ILE A 247 -11.19 1.11 4.45
N ASN A 248 -11.60 0.57 5.60
CA ASN A 248 -12.86 -0.20 5.68
C ASN A 248 -14.06 0.71 5.40
N ARG A 249 -14.06 1.93 5.98
CA ARG A 249 -15.17 2.86 5.78
C ARG A 249 -15.27 3.33 4.33
N GLY A 250 -14.15 3.59 3.64
CA GLY A 250 -14.17 3.96 2.23
C GLY A 250 -14.92 2.93 1.40
N SER A 251 -14.59 1.65 1.59
CA SER A 251 -15.22 0.54 0.87
C SER A 251 -16.71 0.38 1.21
N GLU A 252 -17.12 0.67 2.44
CA GLU A 252 -18.53 0.64 2.86
C GLU A 252 -19.37 1.75 2.24
N VAL A 253 -18.80 2.95 2.10
CA VAL A 253 -19.57 4.17 1.80
C VAL A 253 -19.58 4.56 0.34
N SER A 254 -18.63 4.07 -0.44
CA SER A 254 -18.49 4.42 -1.86
C SER A 254 -19.33 3.51 -2.75
N SER A 255 -19.97 4.10 -3.75
CA SER A 255 -20.81 3.37 -4.71
C SER A 255 -20.01 2.74 -5.85
N ASN A 256 -18.86 3.33 -6.21
CA ASN A 256 -18.00 2.91 -7.31
C ASN A 256 -16.51 3.21 -7.01
N LYS A 257 -15.62 2.77 -7.91
CA LYS A 257 -14.16 2.94 -7.77
C LYS A 257 -13.73 4.42 -7.77
N GLU A 258 -14.33 5.28 -8.60
CA GLU A 258 -13.98 6.71 -8.66
C GLU A 258 -14.31 7.44 -7.34
N GLU A 259 -15.45 7.13 -6.74
CA GLU A 259 -15.87 7.69 -5.46
C GLU A 259 -14.99 7.18 -4.30
N LEU A 260 -14.59 5.91 -4.35
CA LEU A 260 -13.63 5.33 -3.41
C LEU A 260 -12.25 6.00 -3.51
N HIS A 261 -11.77 6.21 -4.74
CA HIS A 261 -10.56 6.96 -5.01
C HIS A 261 -10.64 8.40 -4.45
N ASP A 262 -11.75 9.12 -4.69
CA ASP A 262 -11.95 10.48 -4.15
C ASP A 262 -12.01 10.48 -2.61
N PHE A 263 -12.63 9.47 -1.98
CA PHE A 263 -12.66 9.31 -0.53
C PHE A 263 -11.24 9.19 0.05
N TYR A 264 -10.43 8.28 -0.49
CA TYR A 264 -9.06 8.05 -0.03
C TYR A 264 -8.17 9.26 -0.33
N ASN A 265 -8.29 9.87 -1.50
CA ASN A 265 -7.56 11.10 -1.83
C ASN A 265 -7.85 12.21 -0.82
N ARG A 266 -9.10 12.43 -0.42
CA ARG A 266 -9.44 13.42 0.61
C ARG A 266 -8.82 13.09 1.97
N ALA A 267 -8.84 11.82 2.36
CA ALA A 267 -8.22 11.35 3.60
C ALA A 267 -6.71 11.59 3.61
N PHE A 268 -6.01 11.03 2.63
CA PHE A 268 -4.54 11.05 2.57
C PHE A 268 -3.96 12.41 2.15
N LYS A 269 -4.76 13.29 1.53
CA LYS A 269 -4.43 14.73 1.38
C LYS A 269 -4.41 15.44 2.74
N CYS A 270 -5.35 15.14 3.63
CA CYS A 270 -5.36 15.70 4.99
C CYS A 270 -4.17 15.20 5.82
N GLU A 271 -3.82 13.92 5.68
CA GLU A 271 -2.58 13.35 6.24
C GLU A 271 -1.35 14.12 5.73
N SER A 272 -1.21 14.21 4.41
CA SER A 272 -0.06 14.84 3.75
C SER A 272 0.13 16.29 4.18
N GLU A 273 -0.96 17.04 4.29
CA GLU A 273 -0.91 18.43 4.75
C GLU A 273 -0.49 18.53 6.22
N LYS A 274 -0.98 17.62 7.08
CA LYS A 274 -0.59 17.58 8.48
C LYS A 274 0.90 17.28 8.65
N ILE A 275 1.42 16.29 7.92
CA ILE A 275 2.85 15.95 7.91
C ILE A 275 3.68 17.13 7.38
N ARG A 276 3.23 17.79 6.29
CA ARG A 276 3.90 18.99 5.74
C ARG A 276 4.01 20.11 6.77
N ILE A 277 2.96 20.36 7.56
CA ILE A 277 2.97 21.37 8.62
C ILE A 277 4.00 21.00 9.70
N LEU A 278 4.10 19.72 10.09
CA LEU A 278 5.10 19.24 11.06
C LEU A 278 6.53 19.43 10.54
N ILE A 279 6.79 19.04 9.30
CA ILE A 279 8.09 19.21 8.64
C ILE A 279 8.49 20.69 8.60
N LYS A 280 7.58 21.58 8.17
CA LYS A 280 7.85 23.03 8.11
C LYS A 280 8.16 23.62 9.49
N LYS A 281 7.48 23.17 10.54
CA LYS A 281 7.80 23.56 11.93
C LYS A 281 9.18 23.04 12.35
N THR A 282 9.46 21.78 12.04
CA THR A 282 10.75 21.13 12.34
C THR A 282 11.92 21.85 11.66
N LYS A 283 11.76 22.24 10.39
CA LYS A 283 12.76 23.02 9.65
C LYS A 283 13.03 24.39 10.30
N ARG A 284 11.98 25.08 10.74
CA ARG A 284 12.14 26.35 11.48
C ARG A 284 12.89 26.16 12.81
N TYR A 285 12.70 25.02 13.47
CA TYR A 285 13.45 24.70 14.68
C TYR A 285 14.94 24.47 14.38
N SER A 286 15.27 23.80 13.27
CA SER A 286 16.67 23.57 12.89
C SER A 286 17.44 24.84 12.50
N GLU A 287 16.75 25.88 12.04
CA GLU A 287 17.35 27.18 11.69
C GLU A 287 17.64 28.07 12.93
N THR A 288 17.33 27.61 14.15
CA THR A 288 17.56 28.39 15.37
C THR A 288 19.05 28.43 15.72
N GLU A 289 19.62 29.63 15.88
CA GLU A 289 21.04 29.82 16.23
C GLU A 289 21.46 29.07 17.50
N LYS A 290 22.68 28.52 17.47
CA LYS A 290 23.31 27.79 18.59
C LYS A 290 23.71 28.67 19.78
N SER A 291 23.31 29.95 19.82
CA SER A 291 23.60 30.83 20.96
C SER A 291 22.85 30.32 22.20
N LYS A 292 23.59 30.05 23.29
CA LYS A 292 23.17 29.31 24.48
C LYS A 292 21.84 29.83 25.05
N THR A 293 20.76 29.14 24.72
CA THR A 293 19.42 29.42 25.23
C THR A 293 18.68 28.10 25.44
N ILE A 294 17.89 28.00 26.52
CA ILE A 294 16.96 26.87 26.78
C ILE A 294 16.10 26.56 25.53
N LYS A 295 15.78 27.59 24.74
CA LYS A 295 15.08 27.50 23.46
C LYS A 295 15.73 26.55 22.46
N TYR A 296 17.07 26.56 22.33
CA TYR A 296 17.79 25.67 21.41
C TYR A 296 17.64 24.20 21.84
N ILE A 297 17.74 23.93 23.14
CA ILE A 297 17.58 22.58 23.72
C ILE A 297 16.17 22.05 23.46
N ILE A 298 15.14 22.89 23.71
CA ILE A 298 13.75 22.54 23.45
C ILE A 298 13.53 22.26 21.95
N HIS A 299 14.07 23.11 21.07
CA HIS A 299 13.94 22.95 19.63
C HIS A 299 14.63 21.66 19.13
N ALA A 300 15.85 21.36 19.60
CA ALA A 300 16.55 20.13 19.28
C ALA A 300 15.75 18.89 19.72
N PHE A 301 15.22 18.91 20.95
CA PHE A 301 14.35 17.84 21.44
C PHE A 301 13.10 17.67 20.57
N LEU A 302 12.42 18.76 20.20
CA LEU A 302 11.22 18.73 19.36
C LEU A 302 11.52 18.25 17.94
N ILE A 303 12.68 18.57 17.36
CA ILE A 303 13.09 18.06 16.05
C ILE A 303 13.16 16.54 16.09
N LYS A 304 13.99 16.00 16.99
CA LYS A 304 14.17 14.56 17.15
C LYS A 304 12.84 13.84 17.36
N LYS A 305 12.01 14.35 18.27
CA LYS A 305 10.71 13.80 18.61
C LYS A 305 9.70 13.86 17.47
N THR A 306 9.71 14.93 16.67
CA THR A 306 8.84 15.03 15.50
C THR A 306 9.27 14.05 14.40
N LEU A 307 10.57 13.91 14.16
CA LEU A 307 11.11 12.93 13.22
C LEU A 307 10.81 11.49 13.65
N ASP A 308 10.99 11.15 14.93
CA ASP A 308 10.60 9.87 15.52
C ASP A 308 9.10 9.59 15.30
N CYS A 309 8.24 10.57 15.56
CA CYS A 309 6.80 10.44 15.39
C CYS A 309 6.41 10.16 13.93
N ILE A 310 7.03 10.86 12.97
CA ILE A 310 6.81 10.64 11.53
C ILE A 310 7.33 9.26 11.09
N TYR A 311 8.51 8.87 11.58
CA TYR A 311 9.08 7.55 11.32
C TYR A 311 8.10 6.45 11.77
N TRP A 312 7.69 6.46 13.04
CA TRP A 312 6.77 5.45 13.58
C TRP A 312 5.42 5.47 12.88
N TYR A 313 4.93 6.65 12.49
CA TYR A 313 3.72 6.76 11.70
C TYR A 313 3.77 5.94 10.41
N TYR A 314 4.81 6.14 9.58
CA TYR A 314 4.93 5.40 8.32
C TYR A 314 5.11 3.90 8.54
N ILE A 315 5.86 3.49 9.57
CA ILE A 315 6.01 2.08 9.92
C ILE A 315 4.67 1.43 10.25
N TYR A 316 3.87 2.05 11.13
CA TYR A 316 2.58 1.49 11.52
C TYR A 316 1.54 1.57 10.40
N LYS A 317 1.51 2.67 9.62
CA LYS A 317 0.65 2.82 8.44
C LYS A 317 0.88 1.70 7.42
N TRP A 318 2.14 1.44 7.06
CA TRP A 318 2.44 0.41 6.06
C TRP A 318 2.31 -1.02 6.60
N ASN A 319 2.49 -1.23 7.91
CA ASN A 319 2.16 -2.50 8.55
C ASN A 319 0.67 -2.85 8.42
N ILE A 320 -0.22 -1.89 8.70
CA ILE A 320 -1.66 -2.13 8.62
C ILE A 320 -2.13 -2.22 7.17
N LEU A 321 -1.65 -1.35 6.28
CA LEU A 321 -1.99 -1.40 4.85
C LEU A 321 -1.58 -2.74 4.20
N ASN A 322 -0.50 -3.37 4.63
CA ASN A 322 -0.10 -4.68 4.14
C ASN A 322 -1.09 -5.80 4.53
N ARG A 323 -1.78 -5.64 5.66
CA ARG A 323 -2.75 -6.63 6.20
C ARG A 323 -4.17 -6.42 5.69
N LEU A 324 -4.50 -5.20 5.29
CA LEU A 324 -5.83 -4.84 4.81
C LEU A 324 -6.01 -5.21 3.33
N GLU A 325 -7.27 -5.48 2.97
CA GLU A 325 -7.67 -5.67 1.58
C GLU A 325 -7.87 -4.31 0.92
N VAL A 326 -6.77 -3.74 0.43
CA VAL A 326 -6.76 -2.45 -0.27
C VAL A 326 -6.76 -2.69 -1.78
N LEU A 327 -7.56 -1.92 -2.52
CA LEU A 327 -7.57 -1.96 -3.99
C LEU A 327 -6.15 -1.74 -4.56
N PRO A 328 -5.73 -2.52 -5.58
CA PRO A 328 -4.39 -2.43 -6.16
C PRO A 328 -3.98 -1.02 -6.62
N THR A 329 -4.86 -0.32 -7.34
CA THR A 329 -4.62 1.06 -7.77
C THR A 329 -4.39 2.00 -6.58
N GLU A 330 -5.14 1.83 -5.51
CA GLU A 330 -5.06 2.71 -4.33
C GLU A 330 -3.78 2.46 -3.53
N ILE A 331 -3.36 1.20 -3.35
CA ILE A 331 -2.12 0.91 -2.62
C ILE A 331 -0.88 1.41 -3.39
N VAL A 332 -0.89 1.35 -4.74
CA VAL A 332 0.16 1.94 -5.59
C VAL A 332 0.17 3.47 -5.43
N ASN A 333 -1.00 4.11 -5.47
CA ASN A 333 -1.13 5.55 -5.26
C ASN A 333 -0.62 5.99 -3.88
N PHE A 334 -0.94 5.24 -2.82
CA PHE A 334 -0.41 5.51 -1.48
C PHE A 334 1.12 5.37 -1.44
N ALA A 335 1.68 4.36 -2.09
CA ALA A 335 3.13 4.17 -2.18
C ALA A 335 3.80 5.37 -2.86
N ILE A 336 3.27 5.81 -4.01
CA ILE A 336 3.80 6.96 -4.77
C ILE A 336 3.80 8.23 -3.92
N ILE A 337 2.67 8.54 -3.27
CA ILE A 337 2.52 9.75 -2.44
C ILE A 337 3.49 9.71 -1.26
N ASP A 338 3.54 8.60 -0.54
CA ASP A 338 4.36 8.44 0.65
C ASP A 338 5.85 8.44 0.32
N LEU A 339 6.28 7.75 -0.74
CA LEU A 339 7.67 7.73 -1.19
C LEU A 339 8.14 9.12 -1.64
N LYS A 340 7.32 9.85 -2.40
CA LYS A 340 7.61 11.26 -2.75
C LYS A 340 7.79 12.10 -1.48
N LYS A 341 6.96 11.87 -0.46
CA LYS A 341 7.03 12.61 0.80
C LYS A 341 8.26 12.25 1.63
N LEU A 342 8.62 10.98 1.70
CA LEU A 342 9.84 10.52 2.36
C LEU A 342 11.08 11.09 1.67
N LEU A 343 11.10 11.13 0.34
CA LEU A 343 12.17 11.78 -0.43
C LEU A 343 12.26 13.28 -0.11
N ASP A 344 11.13 14.00 0.01
CA ASP A 344 11.11 15.40 0.44
C ASP A 344 11.68 15.60 1.86
N ILE A 345 11.30 14.73 2.81
CA ILE A 345 11.80 14.75 4.19
C ILE A 345 13.30 14.54 4.17
N GLU A 346 13.77 13.55 3.44
CA GLU A 346 15.20 13.26 3.33
C GLU A 346 15.95 14.43 2.70
N ASN A 347 15.46 15.00 1.60
CA ASN A 347 16.06 16.20 1.00
C ASN A 347 16.14 17.38 1.97
N THR A 348 15.21 17.46 2.92
CA THR A 348 15.16 18.55 3.92
C THR A 348 16.12 18.31 5.09
N PHE A 349 16.30 17.07 5.54
CA PHE A 349 17.00 16.74 6.78
C PHE A 349 18.20 15.81 6.61
N TYR A 350 18.66 15.52 5.39
CA TYR A 350 19.74 14.56 5.13
C TYR A 350 21.01 14.80 5.99
N GLU A 351 21.39 16.06 6.18
CA GLU A 351 22.57 16.46 6.97
C GLU A 351 22.35 16.37 8.50
N SER A 352 21.12 16.13 8.96
CA SER A 352 20.80 16.01 10.38
C SER A 352 21.19 14.65 10.92
N GLU A 353 22.03 14.63 11.96
CA GLU A 353 22.42 13.41 12.67
C GLU A 353 21.20 12.70 13.29
N ASP A 354 20.23 13.45 13.83
CA ASP A 354 18.97 12.89 14.35
C ASP A 354 18.19 12.18 13.24
N TYR A 355 18.10 12.77 12.04
CA TYR A 355 17.43 12.14 10.91
C TYR A 355 18.11 10.83 10.50
N GLN A 356 19.44 10.86 10.35
CA GLN A 356 20.23 9.68 9.99
C GLN A 356 20.04 8.58 11.06
N ASN A 357 20.12 8.91 12.35
CA ASN A 357 19.97 7.94 13.43
C ASN A 357 18.57 7.32 13.53
N ILE A 358 17.53 8.04 13.10
CA ILE A 358 16.14 7.57 13.18
C ILE A 358 15.76 6.76 11.92
N PHE A 359 15.99 7.33 10.74
CA PHE A 359 15.50 6.76 9.49
C PHE A 359 16.44 5.70 8.91
N TRP A 360 17.76 5.82 9.11
CA TRP A 360 18.74 4.91 8.50
C TRP A 360 19.08 3.74 9.42
N ASN A 361 18.51 2.58 9.10
CA ASN A 361 18.70 1.35 9.87
C ASN A 361 19.33 0.25 9.01
N ILE A 362 19.98 -0.72 9.66
CA ILE A 362 20.38 -1.96 9.00
C ILE A 362 19.11 -2.76 8.72
N CYS A 363 18.86 -3.02 7.44
CA CYS A 363 17.66 -3.71 6.99
C CYS A 363 17.94 -5.21 6.81
N SER A 364 17.09 -6.07 7.38
CA SER A 364 17.01 -7.49 7.04
C SER A 364 15.66 -7.77 6.35
N GLU A 365 15.61 -8.74 5.43
CA GLU A 365 14.43 -9.09 4.62
C GLU A 365 13.24 -9.72 5.40
N ASP A 366 12.96 -9.28 6.64
CA ASP A 366 11.80 -9.76 7.39
C ASP A 366 10.60 -8.82 7.21
N ILE A 367 9.60 -9.29 6.45
CA ILE A 367 8.35 -8.60 6.15
C ILE A 367 7.37 -8.65 7.35
N ASN A 368 7.54 -9.63 8.26
CA ASN A 368 6.65 -9.89 9.39
C ASN A 368 7.16 -9.32 10.73
N GLY A 369 8.40 -8.84 10.77
CA GLY A 369 9.06 -8.34 11.97
C GLY A 369 8.63 -6.93 12.38
N VAL A 370 7.56 -6.80 13.18
CA VAL A 370 7.48 -5.73 14.17
C VAL A 370 8.65 -5.92 15.11
N ARG A 371 9.71 -5.11 14.98
CA ARG A 371 10.86 -5.01 15.91
C ARG A 371 11.21 -6.33 16.63
N VAL A 372 12.21 -7.05 16.13
CA VAL A 372 13.03 -7.87 17.03
C VAL A 372 14.41 -7.24 17.12
N PRO A 373 14.86 -6.81 18.32
CA PRO A 373 16.26 -6.49 18.54
C PRO A 373 17.05 -7.80 18.50
N PHE A 374 18.15 -7.84 17.74
CA PHE A 374 19.22 -8.84 17.85
C PHE A 374 18.82 -10.32 17.73
N ARG A 375 19.06 -10.93 16.56
CA ARG A 375 19.98 -12.08 16.38
C ARG A 375 20.02 -12.56 14.92
N ILE A 376 21.14 -12.22 14.29
CA ILE A 376 21.92 -12.91 13.26
C ILE A 376 21.30 -14.20 12.68
N TYR A 377 20.98 -14.16 11.39
CA TYR A 377 21.52 -15.15 10.45
C TYR A 377 22.33 -14.37 9.41
N ASN A 378 23.63 -14.67 9.37
CA ASN A 378 24.58 -14.10 8.41
C ASN A 378 24.24 -14.63 7.00
N LEU A 379 23.43 -13.89 6.25
CA LEU A 379 23.63 -13.78 4.81
C LEU A 379 24.66 -12.65 4.61
N PRO A 380 25.70 -12.84 3.81
CA PRO A 380 26.63 -11.77 3.46
C PRO A 380 25.93 -10.84 2.47
N GLN A 381 24.94 -10.10 2.94
CA GLN A 381 24.47 -8.88 2.33
C GLN A 381 24.74 -7.79 3.35
N ASP A 382 25.57 -6.85 2.92
CA ASP A 382 26.32 -5.90 3.72
C ASP A 382 25.52 -5.19 4.81
N ASN A 383 26.24 -4.70 5.83
CA ASN A 383 25.78 -3.74 6.85
C ASN A 383 25.35 -2.37 6.26
N ILE A 384 24.67 -2.36 5.11
CA ILE A 384 24.21 -1.16 4.42
C ILE A 384 22.98 -0.65 5.15
N LYS A 385 23.15 0.51 5.79
CA LYS A 385 22.02 1.27 6.30
C LYS A 385 21.20 1.79 5.14
N ARG A 386 19.87 1.71 5.25
CA ARG A 386 18.91 2.25 4.28
C ARG A 386 17.82 3.02 5.01
N ASN A 387 17.14 3.91 4.31
CA ASN A 387 15.95 4.56 4.84
C ASN A 387 14.87 3.51 5.09
N TYR A 388 14.63 3.18 6.36
CA TYR A 388 13.78 2.05 6.72
C TYR A 388 12.32 2.27 6.32
N CYS A 389 11.81 3.50 6.37
CA CYS A 389 10.45 3.80 5.92
C CYS A 389 10.29 3.50 4.42
N VAL A 390 11.23 3.95 3.59
CA VAL A 390 11.27 3.63 2.15
C VAL A 390 11.36 2.12 1.94
N TYR A 391 12.30 1.46 2.62
CA TYR A 391 12.50 0.02 2.54
C TYR A 391 11.21 -0.77 2.88
N ARG A 392 10.45 -0.34 3.88
CA ARG A 392 9.17 -0.97 4.23
C ARG A 392 8.12 -0.84 3.13
N ILE A 393 7.99 0.33 2.51
CA ILE A 393 7.07 0.52 1.37
C ILE A 393 7.50 -0.35 0.19
N TYR A 394 8.80 -0.35 -0.12
CA TYR A 394 9.38 -1.20 -1.15
C TYR A 394 9.06 -2.68 -0.92
N LEU A 395 9.23 -3.21 0.29
CA LEU A 395 8.93 -4.61 0.60
C LEU A 395 7.46 -4.95 0.35
N VAL A 396 6.54 -4.09 0.77
CA VAL A 396 5.11 -4.30 0.51
C VAL A 396 4.84 -4.30 -0.99
N MET A 397 5.38 -3.32 -1.73
CA MET A 397 5.21 -3.26 -3.19
C MET A 397 5.81 -4.46 -3.90
N ARG A 398 7.01 -4.90 -3.50
CA ARG A 398 7.68 -6.08 -4.04
C ARG A 398 6.81 -7.34 -3.92
N GLU A 399 6.20 -7.57 -2.76
CA GLU A 399 5.31 -8.73 -2.58
C GLU A 399 4.02 -8.59 -3.39
N LYS A 400 3.45 -7.38 -3.48
CA LYS A 400 2.25 -7.16 -4.30
C LYS A 400 2.52 -7.41 -5.79
N VAL A 401 3.66 -6.98 -6.34
CA VAL A 401 3.99 -7.22 -7.77
C VAL A 401 4.37 -8.67 -8.09
N LYS A 402 4.71 -9.48 -7.08
CA LYS A 402 4.86 -10.94 -7.25
C LYS A 402 3.52 -11.66 -7.35
N ASP A 403 2.42 -11.03 -6.95
CA ASP A 403 1.08 -11.61 -7.13
C ASP A 403 0.51 -11.16 -8.47
N ILE A 404 0.36 -12.09 -9.41
CA ILE A 404 -0.21 -11.79 -10.72
C ILE A 404 -1.67 -11.32 -10.64
N ASN A 405 -2.43 -11.73 -9.61
CA ASN A 405 -3.80 -11.28 -9.41
C ASN A 405 -3.87 -9.81 -9.04
N PHE A 406 -2.86 -9.32 -8.31
CA PHE A 406 -2.71 -7.89 -8.03
C PHE A 406 -2.50 -7.11 -9.33
N LEU A 407 -1.60 -7.57 -10.20
CA LEU A 407 -1.33 -6.93 -11.49
C LEU A 407 -2.54 -6.95 -12.42
N ASN A 408 -3.30 -8.06 -12.44
CA ASN A 408 -4.55 -8.19 -13.22
C ASN A 408 -5.60 -7.14 -12.87
N GLN A 409 -5.59 -6.64 -11.63
CA GLN A 409 -6.56 -5.67 -11.14
C GLN A 409 -6.12 -4.22 -11.35
N LEU A 410 -4.86 -3.98 -11.77
CA LEU A 410 -4.38 -2.66 -12.11
C LEU A 410 -4.93 -2.24 -13.48
N GLU A 411 -5.84 -1.27 -13.48
CA GLU A 411 -6.47 -0.76 -14.70
C GLU A 411 -5.55 0.16 -15.51
N ASN A 412 -4.58 0.81 -14.85
CA ASN A 412 -3.73 1.84 -15.44
C ASN A 412 -2.24 1.50 -15.29
N LEU A 413 -1.55 1.37 -16.42
CA LEU A 413 -0.10 1.17 -16.47
C LEU A 413 0.67 2.37 -15.93
N GLU A 414 0.15 3.59 -16.11
CA GLU A 414 0.87 4.83 -15.75
C GLU A 414 1.12 4.92 -14.23
N ASP A 415 0.23 4.38 -13.40
CA ASP A 415 0.44 4.37 -11.94
C ASP A 415 1.70 3.56 -11.57
N MET A 416 1.91 2.41 -12.22
CA MET A 416 3.11 1.60 -12.02
C MET A 416 4.36 2.26 -12.60
N MET A 417 4.24 2.96 -13.72
CA MET A 417 5.35 3.74 -14.29
C MET A 417 5.76 4.89 -13.36
N ASP A 418 4.78 5.55 -12.72
CA ASP A 418 5.03 6.60 -11.73
C ASP A 418 5.70 6.04 -10.47
N LEU A 419 5.29 4.85 -10.00
CA LEU A 419 5.95 4.16 -8.89
C LEU A 419 7.43 3.88 -9.22
N LEU A 420 7.69 3.30 -10.40
CA LEU A 420 9.06 3.01 -10.86
C LEU A 420 9.91 4.28 -10.94
N ASN A 421 9.36 5.37 -11.46
CA ASN A 421 10.02 6.67 -11.54
C ASN A 421 10.38 7.25 -10.15
N VAL A 422 9.50 7.09 -9.16
CA VAL A 422 9.79 7.54 -7.79
C VAL A 422 10.88 6.70 -7.15
N LEU A 423 10.85 5.38 -7.32
CA LEU A 423 11.87 4.48 -6.80
C LEU A 423 13.24 4.74 -7.44
N GLU A 424 13.27 5.02 -8.73
CA GLU A 424 14.52 5.31 -9.44
C GLU A 424 15.18 6.60 -8.93
N LYS A 425 14.38 7.63 -8.63
CA LYS A 425 14.86 8.87 -8.00
C LYS A 425 15.45 8.63 -6.61
N ILE A 426 14.88 7.68 -5.86
CA ILE A 426 15.39 7.28 -4.56
C ILE A 426 16.72 6.54 -4.73
N ASP A 427 16.79 5.55 -5.63
CA ASP A 427 18.02 4.76 -5.88
C ASP A 427 19.19 5.63 -6.37
N ARG A 428 18.93 6.65 -7.20
CA ARG A 428 19.98 7.61 -7.59
C ARG A 428 20.60 8.36 -6.42
N LYS A 429 19.84 8.54 -5.34
CA LYS A 429 20.28 9.27 -4.15
C LYS A 429 20.92 8.34 -3.12
N GLU A 430 20.28 7.20 -2.88
CA GLU A 430 20.80 6.12 -2.05
C GLU A 430 21.74 5.24 -2.89
N LYS A 431 23.02 5.61 -3.01
CA LYS A 431 24.03 4.95 -3.89
C LYS A 431 24.10 3.40 -3.87
N ASN A 432 23.48 2.73 -2.88
CA ASN A 432 23.47 1.28 -2.69
C ASN A 432 22.05 0.68 -2.55
N SER A 433 21.00 1.37 -3.01
CA SER A 433 19.66 0.79 -3.10
C SER A 433 19.32 0.41 -4.54
N GLU A 434 18.61 -0.71 -4.67
CA GLU A 434 18.19 -1.30 -5.94
C GLU A 434 16.67 -1.54 -5.91
N TYR A 435 15.91 -0.61 -5.32
CA TYR A 435 14.46 -0.76 -5.15
C TYR A 435 13.74 -0.76 -6.50
N PHE A 436 14.12 0.15 -7.39
CA PHE A 436 13.61 0.24 -8.75
C PHE A 436 13.96 -1.03 -9.54
N SER A 437 15.25 -1.39 -9.59
CA SER A 437 15.74 -2.56 -10.32
C SER A 437 15.06 -3.86 -9.86
N SER A 438 14.87 -4.02 -8.54
CA SER A 438 14.18 -5.17 -7.97
C SER A 438 12.73 -5.31 -8.43
N ILE A 439 11.94 -4.22 -8.34
CA ILE A 439 10.53 -4.25 -8.74
C ILE A 439 10.41 -4.37 -10.27
N PHE A 440 11.23 -3.63 -11.01
CA PHE A 440 11.27 -3.70 -12.47
C PHE A 440 11.57 -5.11 -12.94
N SER A 441 12.57 -5.79 -12.36
CA SER A 441 12.95 -7.16 -12.75
C SER A 441 11.80 -8.15 -12.57
N ILE A 442 11.00 -8.03 -11.50
CA ILE A 442 9.82 -8.88 -11.28
C ILE A 442 8.78 -8.63 -12.37
N LEU A 443 8.44 -7.36 -12.64
CA LEU A 443 7.48 -6.99 -13.68
C LEU A 443 7.94 -7.45 -15.06
N PHE A 444 9.22 -7.28 -15.36
CA PHE A 444 9.81 -7.67 -16.63
C PHE A 444 9.82 -9.19 -16.81
N THR A 445 10.07 -9.96 -15.73
CA THR A 445 10.00 -11.42 -15.77
C THR A 445 8.59 -11.93 -16.09
N TRP A 446 7.53 -11.21 -15.67
CA TRP A 446 6.18 -11.59 -16.09
C TRP A 446 5.93 -11.46 -17.59
N THR A 447 6.67 -10.59 -18.31
CA THR A 447 6.48 -10.38 -19.76
C THR A 447 6.96 -11.55 -20.63
N ILE A 448 7.82 -12.39 -20.06
CA ILE A 448 8.42 -13.55 -20.74
C ILE A 448 7.74 -14.87 -20.35
N ASP A 449 6.94 -14.88 -19.28
CA ASP A 449 6.22 -16.08 -18.84
C ASP A 449 5.02 -16.34 -19.77
N ARG A 450 5.08 -17.46 -20.49
CA ARG A 450 4.04 -17.89 -21.44
C ARG A 450 2.66 -17.99 -20.80
N LYS A 451 2.56 -18.32 -19.50
CA LYS A 451 1.29 -18.47 -18.79
C LYS A 451 0.49 -17.17 -18.73
N TYR A 452 1.15 -16.03 -18.84
CA TYR A 452 0.54 -14.72 -18.64
C TYR A 452 0.57 -13.84 -19.89
N LYS A 453 0.79 -14.45 -21.06
CA LYS A 453 0.81 -13.74 -22.35
C LYS A 453 -0.51 -13.00 -22.65
N ASP A 454 -1.64 -13.52 -22.18
CA ASP A 454 -2.97 -12.93 -22.38
C ASP A 454 -3.38 -11.91 -21.28
N ASN A 455 -2.49 -11.66 -20.30
CA ASN A 455 -2.75 -10.68 -19.25
C ASN A 455 -2.64 -9.26 -19.82
N LYS A 456 -3.73 -8.49 -19.76
CA LYS A 456 -3.81 -7.12 -20.31
C LYS A 456 -2.77 -6.16 -19.75
N PHE A 457 -2.49 -6.23 -18.45
CA PHE A 457 -1.50 -5.37 -17.81
C PHE A 457 -0.09 -5.73 -18.31
N ILE A 458 0.22 -7.02 -18.37
CA ILE A 458 1.53 -7.53 -18.84
C ILE A 458 1.75 -7.23 -20.31
N ASP A 459 0.74 -7.41 -21.16
CA ASP A 459 0.81 -7.05 -22.58
C ASP A 459 1.06 -5.54 -22.75
N SER A 460 0.32 -4.71 -22.02
CA SER A 460 0.51 -3.24 -22.04
C SER A 460 1.92 -2.85 -21.57
N PHE A 461 2.42 -3.47 -20.50
CA PHE A 461 3.78 -3.26 -20.01
C PHE A 461 4.83 -3.72 -21.04
N SER A 462 4.63 -4.90 -21.66
CA SER A 462 5.50 -5.44 -22.70
C SER A 462 5.58 -4.51 -23.92
N GLN A 463 4.45 -3.98 -24.38
CA GLN A 463 4.37 -3.00 -25.47
C GLN A 463 5.08 -1.70 -25.12
N LYS A 464 4.90 -1.18 -23.89
CA LYS A 464 5.65 0.00 -23.40
C LYS A 464 7.15 -0.27 -23.40
N MET A 465 7.56 -1.48 -23.02
CA MET A 465 8.96 -1.90 -23.11
C MET A 465 9.45 -2.08 -24.54
N ARG A 466 8.62 -2.12 -25.58
CA ARG A 466 9.07 -2.09 -26.99
C ARG A 466 9.26 -0.67 -27.52
N ASP A 467 8.71 0.34 -26.85
CA ASP A 467 8.75 1.73 -27.33
C ASP A 467 10.18 2.29 -27.39
N SER A 468 10.57 2.77 -28.57
CA SER A 468 11.87 3.40 -28.81
C SER A 468 12.00 4.75 -28.10
N ASN A 469 10.90 5.42 -27.75
CA ASN A 469 10.86 6.74 -27.13
C ASN A 469 10.87 6.70 -25.59
N MET A 470 11.03 5.52 -24.99
CA MET A 470 11.07 5.34 -23.54
C MET A 470 12.25 6.09 -22.87
N VAL A 471 12.08 6.46 -21.61
CA VAL A 471 13.09 7.17 -20.81
C VAL A 471 14.34 6.31 -20.60
N ALA A 472 15.52 6.96 -20.57
CA ALA A 472 16.82 6.29 -20.56
C ALA A 472 17.02 5.27 -19.41
N TYR A 473 16.55 5.57 -18.20
CA TYR A 473 16.73 4.66 -17.06
C TYR A 473 15.99 3.32 -17.26
N LEU A 474 14.77 3.36 -17.80
CA LEU A 474 14.02 2.15 -18.16
C LEU A 474 14.68 1.37 -19.30
N LYS A 475 15.26 2.07 -20.29
CA LYS A 475 15.97 1.42 -21.41
C LYS A 475 17.17 0.64 -20.89
N ASN A 476 17.96 1.27 -20.02
CA ASN A 476 19.11 0.63 -19.40
C ASN A 476 18.69 -0.57 -18.56
N GLU A 477 17.65 -0.41 -17.73
CA GLU A 477 17.19 -1.49 -16.86
C GLU A 477 16.60 -2.68 -17.63
N ARG A 478 15.87 -2.41 -18.71
CA ARG A 478 15.36 -3.45 -19.63
C ARG A 478 16.50 -4.27 -20.24
N VAL A 479 17.57 -3.62 -20.68
CA VAL A 479 18.77 -4.31 -21.20
C VAL A 479 19.44 -5.13 -20.10
N ASN A 480 19.63 -4.55 -18.92
CA ASN A 480 20.24 -5.24 -17.78
C ASN A 480 19.41 -6.44 -17.32
N SER A 481 18.09 -6.30 -17.24
CA SER A 481 17.16 -7.38 -16.88
C SER A 481 17.20 -8.49 -17.92
N SER A 482 17.18 -8.14 -19.21
CA SER A 482 17.28 -9.11 -20.30
C SER A 482 18.58 -9.91 -20.24
N LYS A 483 19.71 -9.24 -19.98
CA LYS A 483 21.01 -9.91 -19.77
C LYS A 483 20.97 -10.82 -18.57
N THR A 484 20.50 -10.32 -17.43
CA THR A 484 20.46 -11.07 -16.17
C THR A 484 19.62 -12.34 -16.30
N ILE A 485 18.47 -12.25 -16.97
CA ILE A 485 17.62 -13.41 -17.24
C ILE A 485 18.36 -14.46 -18.07
N LEU A 486 18.98 -14.08 -19.19
CA LEU A 486 19.69 -15.04 -20.04
C LEU A 486 20.98 -15.57 -19.39
N LEU A 487 21.69 -14.73 -18.62
CA LEU A 487 22.88 -15.10 -17.85
C LEU A 487 22.58 -15.89 -16.57
N SER A 488 21.30 -16.12 -16.23
CA SER A 488 20.93 -17.00 -15.12
C SER A 488 21.15 -18.49 -15.46
N GLY A 489 21.14 -18.84 -16.76
CA GLY A 489 21.22 -20.22 -17.22
C GLY A 489 19.93 -21.05 -17.00
N GLU A 490 18.90 -20.48 -16.38
CA GLU A 490 17.56 -21.09 -16.24
C GLU A 490 16.78 -21.07 -17.56
N TYR A 491 17.43 -21.52 -18.64
CA TYR A 491 16.83 -21.98 -19.88
C TYR A 491 16.02 -23.25 -19.59
N SER A 492 14.79 -23.09 -19.08
CA SER A 492 13.83 -24.20 -19.05
C SER A 492 12.81 -24.00 -20.16
N GLU A 493 12.53 -25.08 -20.90
CA GLU A 493 11.50 -25.10 -21.96
C GLU A 493 10.10 -24.74 -21.42
N ASP A 494 9.91 -24.84 -20.11
CA ASP A 494 8.72 -24.47 -19.37
C ASP A 494 8.56 -22.96 -19.15
N LEU A 495 9.64 -22.17 -19.21
CA LEU A 495 9.64 -20.72 -18.91
C LEU A 495 9.92 -19.81 -20.13
N MET A 496 10.67 -20.25 -21.14
CA MET A 496 11.14 -19.42 -22.27
C MET A 496 10.83 -20.08 -23.63
N ASP A 497 10.00 -19.46 -24.49
CA ASP A 497 9.92 -19.82 -25.94
C ASP A 497 10.85 -18.95 -26.77
N ASP A 498 10.99 -19.35 -28.04
CA ASP A 498 11.63 -18.59 -29.10
C ASP A 498 11.12 -17.14 -29.17
N ASN A 499 9.83 -16.90 -28.89
CA ASN A 499 9.28 -15.53 -28.84
C ASN A 499 9.83 -14.71 -27.66
N ALA A 500 9.93 -15.32 -26.47
CA ALA A 500 10.50 -14.68 -25.30
C ALA A 500 12.01 -14.43 -25.49
N LEU A 501 12.74 -15.37 -26.11
CA LEU A 501 14.13 -15.18 -26.49
C LEU A 501 14.29 -14.00 -27.47
N GLU A 502 13.50 -13.98 -28.56
CA GLU A 502 13.51 -12.90 -29.53
C GLU A 502 13.23 -11.55 -28.86
N TYR A 503 12.24 -11.51 -27.96
CA TYR A 503 11.89 -10.33 -27.20
C TYR A 503 13.06 -9.81 -26.34
N LEU A 504 13.77 -10.68 -25.63
CA LEU A 504 14.93 -10.30 -24.82
C LEU A 504 16.10 -9.78 -25.67
N LEU A 505 16.40 -10.45 -26.78
CA LEU A 505 17.52 -10.10 -27.66
C LEU A 505 17.30 -8.79 -28.42
N MET A 506 16.05 -8.46 -28.74
CA MET A 506 15.67 -7.22 -29.45
C MET A 506 16.21 -5.94 -28.78
N PHE A 507 16.42 -5.98 -27.46
CA PHE A 507 16.86 -4.81 -26.70
C PHE A 507 18.37 -4.65 -26.60
N MET A 508 19.14 -5.70 -26.90
CA MET A 508 20.57 -5.77 -26.67
C MET A 508 21.38 -5.27 -27.85
N LYS A 509 22.58 -4.75 -27.57
CA LYS A 509 23.59 -4.49 -28.60
C LYS A 509 24.30 -5.78 -28.99
N LEU A 510 24.98 -5.78 -30.13
CA LEU A 510 25.65 -6.98 -30.64
C LEU A 510 26.66 -7.57 -29.63
N GLU A 511 27.43 -6.73 -28.96
CA GLU A 511 28.39 -7.12 -27.93
C GLU A 511 27.73 -7.93 -26.80
N ASP A 512 26.56 -7.45 -26.36
CA ASP A 512 25.80 -8.06 -25.29
C ASP A 512 25.20 -9.40 -25.72
N ILE A 513 24.72 -9.49 -26.96
CA ILE A 513 24.21 -10.73 -27.55
C ILE A 513 25.32 -11.79 -27.63
N ILE A 514 26.52 -11.41 -28.07
CA ILE A 514 27.68 -12.33 -28.16
C ILE A 514 28.08 -12.84 -26.78
N LEU A 515 28.13 -11.96 -25.78
CA LEU A 515 28.43 -12.31 -24.39
C LEU A 515 27.43 -13.36 -23.87
N VAL A 516 26.14 -13.08 -24.03
CA VAL A 516 25.08 -13.95 -23.54
C VAL A 516 25.05 -15.28 -24.29
N LEU A 517 25.19 -15.28 -25.62
CA LEU A 517 25.26 -16.50 -26.43
C LEU A 517 26.40 -17.41 -25.94
N THR A 518 27.59 -16.83 -25.74
CA THR A 518 28.77 -17.56 -25.26
C THR A 518 28.52 -18.18 -23.89
N PHE A 519 27.89 -17.42 -22.99
CA PHE A 519 27.48 -17.92 -21.67
C PHE A 519 26.48 -19.08 -21.79
N CYS A 520 25.40 -18.92 -22.55
CA CYS A 520 24.34 -19.93 -22.69
C CYS A 520 24.90 -21.24 -23.22
N LEU A 521 25.75 -21.19 -24.24
CA LEU A 521 26.41 -22.38 -24.79
C LEU A 521 27.32 -23.05 -23.76
N ALA A 522 28.12 -22.28 -23.03
CA ALA A 522 29.01 -22.84 -22.00
C ALA A 522 28.24 -23.43 -20.81
N TYR A 523 27.15 -22.78 -20.41
CA TYR A 523 26.26 -23.25 -19.36
C TYR A 523 25.53 -24.53 -19.76
N SER A 524 25.04 -24.61 -21.01
CA SER A 524 24.37 -25.80 -21.56
C SER A 524 25.27 -27.04 -21.50
N GLU A 525 26.56 -26.88 -21.82
CA GLU A 525 27.55 -27.97 -21.80
C GLU A 525 27.75 -28.50 -20.39
N ARG A 526 27.96 -27.60 -19.42
CA ARG A 526 28.14 -27.99 -18.02
C ARG A 526 26.88 -28.60 -17.40
N SER A 527 25.71 -28.22 -17.91
CA SER A 527 24.44 -28.75 -17.46
C SER A 527 24.03 -30.04 -18.19
N HIS A 528 24.89 -30.56 -19.08
CA HIS A 528 24.61 -31.73 -19.92
C HIS A 528 23.31 -31.61 -20.72
N ARG A 529 22.99 -30.38 -21.16
CA ARG A 529 21.83 -30.09 -22.02
C ARG A 529 22.23 -30.22 -23.49
N GLU A 530 21.22 -30.37 -24.34
CA GLU A 530 21.39 -30.28 -25.80
C GLU A 530 21.98 -28.91 -26.19
N VAL A 531 22.68 -28.86 -27.33
CA VAL A 531 23.47 -27.69 -27.76
C VAL A 531 22.59 -26.48 -28.02
N ILE A 532 21.72 -26.59 -29.03
CA ILE A 532 20.74 -25.57 -29.41
C ILE A 532 19.77 -26.20 -30.42
N LYS A 533 18.48 -25.87 -30.34
CA LYS A 533 17.49 -26.32 -31.34
C LYS A 533 17.53 -25.43 -32.59
N ILE A 534 17.04 -25.96 -33.71
CA ILE A 534 17.03 -25.24 -34.99
C ILE A 534 16.23 -23.93 -34.94
N ASP A 535 15.10 -23.90 -34.23
CA ASP A 535 14.26 -22.71 -34.15
C ASP A 535 14.88 -21.64 -33.25
N GLU A 536 15.47 -22.03 -32.12
CA GLU A 536 16.27 -21.15 -31.27
C GLU A 536 17.45 -20.55 -32.07
N PHE A 537 18.17 -21.39 -32.83
CA PHE A 537 19.28 -20.94 -33.69
C PHE A 537 18.85 -19.85 -34.69
N LYS A 538 17.65 -19.98 -35.29
CA LYS A 538 17.11 -18.95 -36.21
C LYS A 538 16.86 -17.62 -35.48
N VAL A 539 16.40 -17.64 -34.24
CA VAL A 539 16.18 -16.42 -33.43
C VAL A 539 17.50 -15.71 -33.15
N TRP A 540 18.52 -16.44 -32.72
CA TRP A 540 19.86 -15.89 -32.52
C TRP A 540 20.42 -15.31 -33.82
N LYS A 541 20.30 -16.05 -34.93
CA LYS A 541 20.78 -15.61 -36.25
C LYS A 541 20.13 -14.29 -36.68
N THR A 542 18.82 -14.18 -36.57
CA THR A 542 18.07 -12.97 -36.92
C THR A 542 18.48 -11.77 -36.06
N SER A 543 18.63 -11.99 -34.75
CA SER A 543 19.02 -10.94 -33.80
C SER A 543 20.44 -10.43 -34.07
N ILE A 544 21.39 -11.35 -34.24
CA ILE A 544 22.79 -11.04 -34.57
C ILE A 544 22.88 -10.32 -35.91
N TYR A 545 22.19 -10.81 -36.94
CA TYR A 545 22.18 -10.19 -38.26
C TYR A 545 21.68 -8.74 -38.17
N THR A 546 20.53 -8.52 -37.53
CA THR A 546 19.94 -7.18 -37.34
C THR A 546 20.91 -6.21 -36.68
N GLN A 547 21.54 -6.62 -35.57
CA GLN A 547 22.48 -5.76 -34.84
C GLN A 547 23.80 -5.58 -35.60
N SER A 548 24.28 -6.60 -36.31
CA SER A 548 25.49 -6.52 -37.12
C SER A 548 25.35 -5.54 -38.28
N VAL A 549 24.19 -5.50 -38.95
CA VAL A 549 23.91 -4.53 -40.01
C VAL A 549 23.91 -3.10 -39.46
N ALA A 550 23.35 -2.89 -38.27
CA ALA A 550 23.29 -1.56 -37.64
C ALA A 550 24.68 -0.97 -37.34
N ILE A 551 25.68 -1.80 -37.07
CA ILE A 551 27.06 -1.37 -36.79
C ILE A 551 28.00 -1.46 -37.99
N GLY A 552 27.53 -1.87 -39.18
CA GLY A 552 28.34 -2.00 -40.39
C GLY A 552 29.15 -3.30 -40.50
N GLY A 553 28.77 -4.35 -39.78
CA GLY A 553 29.36 -5.69 -39.82
C GLY A 553 30.18 -6.06 -38.59
N ILE A 554 30.39 -7.36 -38.36
CA ILE A 554 31.13 -7.88 -37.20
C ILE A 554 32.62 -7.49 -37.21
N GLU A 555 33.19 -7.21 -38.37
CA GLU A 555 34.58 -6.74 -38.50
C GLU A 555 34.81 -5.43 -37.74
N ASN A 556 33.79 -4.58 -37.59
CA ASN A 556 33.93 -3.29 -36.89
C ASN A 556 34.11 -3.46 -35.37
N ILE A 557 33.81 -4.63 -34.81
CA ILE A 557 34.06 -4.92 -33.39
C ILE A 557 35.29 -5.81 -33.16
N ARG A 558 36.00 -6.21 -34.23
CA ARG A 558 37.18 -7.09 -34.17
C ARG A 558 38.26 -6.59 -33.20
N ASP A 559 38.60 -5.30 -33.31
CA ASP A 559 39.64 -4.64 -32.51
C ASP A 559 39.07 -3.80 -31.36
N SER A 560 37.80 -4.01 -31.00
CA SER A 560 37.14 -3.23 -29.94
C SER A 560 37.56 -3.70 -28.54
N GLU A 561 37.45 -2.80 -27.54
CA GLU A 561 37.63 -3.13 -26.11
C GLU A 561 36.60 -4.16 -25.59
N PHE A 562 35.66 -4.60 -26.42
CA PHE A 562 34.65 -5.62 -26.10
C PHE A 562 35.26 -6.93 -25.60
N LEU A 563 36.38 -7.38 -26.19
CA LEU A 563 37.12 -8.56 -25.75
C LEU A 563 37.52 -8.48 -24.27
N HIS A 564 37.89 -7.28 -23.81
CA HIS A 564 38.20 -7.02 -22.41
C HIS A 564 36.93 -7.02 -21.53
N LYS A 565 35.76 -6.67 -22.07
CA LYS A 565 34.48 -6.80 -21.33
C LYS A 565 33.97 -8.23 -21.25
N LEU A 566 34.33 -9.07 -22.22
CA LEU A 566 33.97 -10.49 -22.28
C LEU A 566 34.63 -11.31 -21.15
N TRP A 567 35.86 -10.96 -20.74
CA TRP A 567 36.56 -11.65 -19.65
C TRP A 567 36.30 -11.08 -18.24
N GLU A 568 36.08 -9.77 -18.09
CA GLU A 568 35.92 -9.14 -16.76
C GLU A 568 34.59 -9.47 -16.10
N ASN A 569 33.60 -9.95 -16.86
CA ASN A 569 32.34 -10.43 -16.30
C ASN A 569 32.54 -11.77 -15.60
N SER A 570 32.43 -11.77 -14.26
CA SER A 570 32.63 -12.93 -13.39
C SER A 570 31.88 -14.18 -13.88
N LEU A 571 30.66 -14.03 -14.39
CA LEU A 571 29.81 -15.14 -14.81
C LEU A 571 30.37 -15.97 -15.98
N VAL A 572 30.93 -15.38 -17.04
CA VAL A 572 31.49 -16.14 -18.18
C VAL A 572 32.85 -16.73 -17.84
N SER A 573 33.66 -15.99 -17.07
CA SER A 573 34.98 -16.43 -16.61
C SER A 573 34.91 -17.69 -15.72
N HIS A 574 33.77 -17.94 -15.06
CA HIS A 574 33.54 -19.19 -14.34
C HIS A 574 33.44 -20.41 -15.28
N PHE A 575 33.02 -20.21 -16.53
CA PHE A 575 32.80 -21.28 -17.50
C PHE A 575 33.94 -21.43 -18.50
N ILE A 576 34.56 -20.33 -18.91
CA ILE A 576 35.54 -20.27 -19.97
C ILE A 576 36.78 -19.46 -19.54
N PHE A 577 37.98 -20.01 -19.76
CA PHE A 577 39.23 -19.28 -19.52
C PHE A 577 39.45 -18.16 -20.54
N GLU A 578 40.05 -17.05 -20.09
CA GLU A 578 40.43 -15.91 -20.94
C GLU A 578 41.16 -16.31 -22.21
N GLN A 579 42.11 -17.22 -22.08
CA GLN A 579 42.92 -17.73 -23.18
C GLN A 579 42.05 -18.37 -24.26
N PHE A 580 41.00 -19.10 -23.89
CA PHE A 580 40.05 -19.66 -24.85
C PHE A 580 39.16 -18.59 -25.46
N ILE A 581 38.71 -17.58 -24.70
CA ILE A 581 37.92 -16.46 -25.26
C ILE A 581 38.71 -15.71 -26.33
N LYS A 582 39.98 -15.40 -26.06
CA LYS A 582 40.87 -14.71 -27.01
C LYS A 582 41.06 -15.54 -28.28
N TRP A 583 41.39 -16.83 -28.12
CA TRP A 583 41.55 -17.73 -29.25
C TRP A 583 40.25 -17.88 -30.05
N MET A 584 39.11 -18.09 -29.37
CA MET A 584 37.80 -18.23 -29.99
C MET A 584 37.46 -17.00 -30.81
N TRP A 585 37.67 -15.80 -30.28
CA TRP A 585 37.42 -14.55 -31.00
C TRP A 585 38.29 -14.38 -32.24
N GLU A 586 39.61 -14.56 -32.10
CA GLU A 586 40.55 -14.46 -33.23
C GLU A 586 40.24 -15.49 -34.33
N SER A 587 39.79 -16.68 -33.92
CA SER A 587 39.44 -17.76 -34.84
C SER A 587 38.25 -17.42 -35.75
N LEU A 588 37.33 -16.54 -35.34
CA LEU A 588 36.15 -16.17 -36.13
C LEU A 588 36.51 -15.45 -37.44
N PHE A 589 37.70 -14.85 -37.49
CA PHE A 589 38.20 -14.07 -38.62
C PHE A 589 39.15 -14.86 -39.54
N LYS A 590 39.28 -16.18 -39.32
CA LYS A 590 40.12 -17.09 -40.11
C LYS A 590 39.29 -18.28 -40.63
N PRO A 591 39.65 -18.90 -41.77
CA PRO A 591 39.04 -20.15 -42.21
C PRO A 591 39.30 -21.28 -41.20
N PHE A 592 38.29 -22.12 -40.93
CA PHE A 592 38.46 -23.30 -40.06
C PHE A 592 39.10 -24.46 -40.83
N ASP A 593 40.40 -24.66 -40.64
CA ASP A 593 41.24 -25.66 -41.30
C ASP A 593 41.78 -26.72 -40.30
N ASP A 594 42.56 -27.68 -40.80
CA ASP A 594 43.20 -28.72 -39.98
C ASP A 594 44.06 -28.13 -38.85
N ASN A 595 44.78 -27.03 -39.11
CA ASN A 595 45.64 -26.40 -38.10
C ASN A 595 44.78 -25.83 -36.95
N MET A 596 43.70 -25.12 -37.28
CA MET A 596 42.82 -24.54 -36.28
C MET A 596 42.04 -25.61 -35.50
N TYR A 597 41.73 -26.76 -36.12
CA TYR A 597 41.19 -27.93 -35.43
C TYR A 597 42.21 -28.52 -34.44
N GLU A 598 43.47 -28.71 -34.82
CA GLU A 598 44.51 -29.18 -33.90
C GLU A 598 44.77 -28.20 -32.74
N GLU A 599 44.76 -26.89 -33.00
CA GLU A 599 44.81 -25.86 -31.96
C GLU A 599 43.64 -26.00 -30.97
N PHE A 600 42.41 -26.13 -31.47
CA PHE A 600 41.22 -26.36 -30.63
C PHE A 600 41.35 -27.63 -29.77
N MET A 601 41.88 -28.71 -30.34
CA MET A 601 42.09 -29.97 -29.62
C MET A 601 43.16 -29.85 -28.54
N ASN A 602 44.25 -29.12 -28.81
CA ASN A 602 45.31 -28.87 -27.83
C ASN A 602 44.81 -28.01 -26.66
N LEU A 603 44.01 -26.97 -26.93
CA LEU A 603 43.34 -26.19 -25.88
C LEU A 603 42.42 -27.06 -24.99
N GLY A 604 41.89 -28.16 -25.52
CA GLY A 604 41.17 -29.19 -24.77
C GLY A 604 42.07 -30.01 -23.86
N LYS A 605 43.20 -30.51 -24.40
CA LYS A 605 44.19 -31.30 -23.64
C LYS A 605 44.81 -30.49 -22.51
N ASP A 606 45.04 -29.19 -22.74
CA ASP A 606 45.62 -28.27 -21.77
C ASP A 606 44.60 -27.78 -20.73
N GLY A 607 43.33 -28.19 -20.85
CA GLY A 607 42.24 -27.80 -19.96
C GLY A 607 41.73 -26.36 -20.17
N ILE A 608 42.28 -25.62 -21.13
CA ILE A 608 42.00 -24.20 -21.39
C ILE A 608 40.59 -23.97 -21.93
N ARG A 609 40.01 -24.88 -22.72
CA ARG A 609 38.62 -24.72 -23.19
C ARG A 609 37.55 -25.29 -22.26
N CYS A 610 37.90 -25.74 -21.04
CA CYS A 610 36.94 -26.14 -19.99
C CYS A 610 35.78 -27.08 -20.45
N ASN A 611 36.09 -28.07 -21.29
CA ASN A 611 35.11 -28.97 -21.92
C ASN A 611 34.11 -28.30 -22.87
N PHE A 612 34.33 -27.06 -23.35
CA PHE A 612 33.50 -26.46 -24.40
C PHE A 612 33.67 -27.24 -25.71
N SER A 613 32.63 -27.97 -26.13
CA SER A 613 32.63 -28.90 -27.26
C SER A 613 32.71 -28.23 -28.63
N LEU A 614 33.07 -29.02 -29.66
CA LEU A 614 33.27 -28.52 -31.02
C LEU A 614 31.95 -28.05 -31.67
N ASP A 615 30.84 -28.75 -31.46
CA ASP A 615 29.50 -28.35 -31.93
C ASP A 615 29.09 -26.96 -31.42
N ARG A 616 29.29 -26.66 -30.13
CA ARG A 616 29.02 -25.35 -29.53
C ARG A 616 29.91 -24.26 -30.11
N TYR A 617 31.19 -24.56 -30.32
CA TYR A 617 32.10 -23.64 -31.00
C TYR A 617 31.66 -23.37 -32.45
N PHE A 618 31.18 -24.40 -33.14
CA PHE A 618 30.63 -24.25 -34.48
C PHE A 618 29.36 -23.41 -34.52
N VAL A 619 28.46 -23.52 -33.54
CA VAL A 619 27.29 -22.62 -33.42
C VAL A 619 27.74 -21.16 -33.38
N VAL A 620 28.75 -20.83 -32.56
CA VAL A 620 29.34 -19.48 -32.51
C VAL A 620 29.87 -19.06 -33.88
N ARG A 621 30.63 -19.93 -34.57
CA ARG A 621 31.13 -19.64 -35.92
C ARG A 621 30.01 -19.40 -36.94
N LEU A 622 28.99 -20.25 -36.97
CA LEU A 622 27.89 -20.16 -37.93
C LEU A 622 27.11 -18.85 -37.76
N LEU A 623 26.94 -18.40 -36.52
CA LEU A 623 26.24 -17.16 -36.20
C LEU A 623 27.09 -15.91 -36.47
N LEU A 624 28.40 -15.95 -36.20
CA LEU A 624 29.26 -14.76 -36.17
C LEU A 624 30.20 -14.60 -37.37
N CYS A 625 30.63 -15.67 -38.05
CA CYS A 625 31.61 -15.55 -39.15
C CYS A 625 31.02 -14.86 -40.40
N SER A 626 31.88 -14.24 -41.20
CA SER A 626 31.53 -13.84 -42.58
C SER A 626 31.38 -15.08 -43.47
N TYR A 627 30.63 -14.99 -44.57
CA TYR A 627 30.35 -16.14 -45.46
C TYR A 627 31.64 -16.87 -45.92
N ALA A 628 32.70 -16.12 -46.21
CA ALA A 628 34.00 -16.67 -46.59
C ALA A 628 34.69 -17.50 -45.49
N ASN A 629 34.39 -17.23 -44.22
CA ASN A 629 34.95 -17.93 -43.06
C ASN A 629 33.99 -18.98 -42.48
N LYS A 630 32.72 -18.99 -42.92
CA LYS A 630 31.70 -20.00 -42.56
C LYS A 630 31.89 -21.32 -43.30
N SER A 631 32.48 -21.29 -44.50
CA SER A 631 32.66 -22.49 -45.32
C SER A 631 33.63 -23.44 -44.62
N VAL A 632 33.08 -24.52 -44.07
CA VAL A 632 33.86 -25.67 -43.62
C VAL A 632 33.71 -26.74 -44.68
N SER A 633 34.64 -26.73 -45.62
CA SER A 633 34.76 -27.81 -46.59
C SER A 633 35.53 -28.95 -45.93
N LEU A 634 34.87 -30.05 -45.60
CA LEU A 634 35.58 -31.25 -45.13
C LEU A 634 36.57 -31.78 -46.18
N TYR A 635 36.57 -31.28 -47.43
CA TYR A 635 37.59 -31.61 -48.42
C TYR A 635 39.01 -31.20 -47.98
N ASP A 636 39.13 -30.14 -47.17
CA ASP A 636 40.41 -29.53 -46.79
C ASP A 636 41.06 -30.14 -45.53
N PHE A 637 40.39 -31.10 -44.89
CA PHE A 637 40.88 -31.78 -43.68
C PHE A 637 41.56 -33.12 -44.00
N LYS A 638 42.53 -33.54 -43.20
CA LYS A 638 43.10 -34.90 -43.25
C LYS A 638 42.02 -35.95 -42.98
N ALA A 639 42.10 -37.09 -43.68
CA ALA A 639 41.10 -38.17 -43.58
C ALA A 639 40.84 -38.65 -42.13
N GLU A 640 41.86 -38.63 -41.28
CA GLU A 640 41.75 -38.98 -39.86
C GLU A 640 40.86 -38.00 -39.08
N ASN A 641 41.03 -36.69 -39.31
CA ASN A 641 40.30 -35.63 -38.63
C ASN A 641 38.85 -35.51 -39.11
N LYS A 642 38.57 -35.80 -40.39
CA LYS A 642 37.20 -35.79 -40.95
C LYS A 642 36.24 -36.65 -40.13
N SER A 643 36.66 -37.86 -39.77
CA SER A 643 35.82 -38.82 -39.03
C SER A 643 35.51 -38.35 -37.60
N LYS A 644 36.49 -37.70 -36.94
CA LYS A 644 36.36 -37.16 -35.58
C LYS A 644 35.45 -35.93 -35.56
N ILE A 645 35.68 -34.99 -36.46
CA ILE A 645 34.87 -33.77 -36.63
C ILE A 645 33.41 -34.13 -36.90
N LYS A 646 33.15 -35.07 -37.82
CA LYS A 646 31.78 -35.50 -38.12
C LYS A 646 31.04 -36.05 -36.90
N LYS A 647 31.74 -36.82 -36.06
CA LYS A 647 31.15 -37.34 -34.82
C LYS A 647 30.87 -36.23 -33.81
N GLU A 648 31.81 -35.31 -33.63
CA GLU A 648 31.69 -34.20 -32.67
C GLU A 648 30.64 -33.14 -33.09
N LEU A 649 30.33 -33.03 -34.39
CA LEU A 649 29.31 -32.11 -34.91
C LEU A 649 27.92 -32.74 -35.09
N SER A 650 27.76 -34.03 -34.77
CA SER A 650 26.48 -34.73 -34.93
C SER A 650 25.33 -34.09 -34.14
N GLY A 651 25.62 -33.44 -33.01
CA GLY A 651 24.63 -32.73 -32.19
C GLY A 651 24.01 -31.50 -32.84
N ILE A 652 24.54 -31.02 -33.98
CA ILE A 652 24.04 -29.84 -34.71
C ILE A 652 23.83 -30.11 -36.20
N GLU A 653 23.65 -31.37 -36.59
CA GLU A 653 23.49 -31.78 -38.00
C GLU A 653 22.35 -31.03 -38.71
N GLU A 654 21.21 -30.85 -38.02
CA GLU A 654 20.06 -30.11 -38.56
C GLU A 654 20.39 -28.64 -38.87
N ILE A 655 21.20 -28.00 -38.02
CA ILE A 655 21.65 -26.61 -38.21
C ILE A 655 22.63 -26.50 -39.37
N LEU A 656 23.57 -27.44 -39.46
CA LEU A 656 24.53 -27.49 -40.57
C LEU A 656 23.83 -27.65 -41.91
N ASN A 657 22.84 -28.56 -41.99
CA ASN A 657 22.02 -28.76 -43.17
C ASN A 657 21.23 -27.48 -43.54
N ASN A 658 20.65 -26.79 -42.54
CA ASN A 658 19.94 -25.53 -42.76
C ASN A 658 20.85 -24.41 -43.29
N GLU A 659 22.12 -24.38 -42.87
CA GLU A 659 23.13 -23.44 -43.39
C GLU A 659 23.78 -23.91 -44.71
N SER A 660 23.28 -25.00 -45.32
CA SER A 660 23.84 -25.61 -46.53
C SER A 660 25.31 -26.05 -46.40
N ILE A 661 25.71 -26.43 -45.18
CA ILE A 661 27.04 -26.98 -44.88
C ILE A 661 26.91 -28.48 -44.74
N TYR A 662 27.31 -29.19 -45.78
CA TYR A 662 27.26 -30.65 -45.81
C TYR A 662 28.58 -31.23 -45.33
N LEU A 663 28.50 -32.12 -44.32
CA LEU A 663 29.66 -32.89 -43.82
C LEU A 663 30.02 -34.07 -44.76
N PHE A 664 29.83 -33.93 -46.07
CA PHE A 664 29.98 -34.99 -47.07
C PHE A 664 30.78 -34.54 -48.30
#